data_AF-A0A833DP09-F1
#
_entry.id   AF-A0A833DP09-F1
#
_cell.length_a   1.000
_cell.length_b   1.000
_cell.length_c   1.000
_cell.angle_alpha   90.00
_cell.angle_beta   90.00
_cell.angle_gamma   90.00
#
_symmetry.space_group_name_H-M   'P 1'
#
loop_
_entity.id
_entity.type
_entity.pdbx_description
1 polymer ?
#
loop_
_entity_poly.entity_id
_entity_poly.type
_entity_poly.pdbx_seq_one_letter_code
_entity_poly.pdbx_strand_id
1 'polypeptide(L)'
;QESSLSVAQADNASSISIELEVENVSEVELNDVCVSRIIPAELELSATDAEIENGVLKWNIGSMNAGESRSLSVDANILVSDVKPIKAGKTSATYNSSAALSSVNFKELDAFCRGFSYMVVDEDERPDNWKCQAVFENRSSFAVDLVKLQVRMADSDDMLFDISDVEDDVLPDRSWESEIKVVEATEQPVFTNELSYTVLPRVTHSTVGNIDLEEQVFQVLEASVDKNYDAEVLRSYREQIVGATMTIANSGSSDINLMRITDDIPGLFNAPDLEALRIHMNGKLLSADQYRAELKEGVSLEDFRRSPDGAGHTLTLTIGTKGPLGLKPGKAIEITYSLTAPDPSPDNTDVAAPAKVEFSAERFGPVCNRPSATDPSIRVTHRRKKFKAGKSVMAAGGSGRFEILIMFENRSDTALKDLLIHDVVPSSFEMMDCTVRGAGRKERSDVEMTSSDTDTGLSVQWHVPVIGKDERLEVSYEIKGDGKFDAAEMQKFHGATFGDEVEDEPGLAAVAGEDSGDDSTMDPADLMKLKKAELVALAESAGLDTSGTKKDIVERLCATSEGDDTDDVADTAADSDDQSDVEPEADSGADADASEDVVEDVAGESSEGGETEADDNSDTRDCPACGTSNSASAGTCITCGFAF
;
A
#
# COMPACT_ATOMS: atom_id res chain seq x y z
N GLN A 1 6.50 18.49 -16.27
CA GLN A 1 5.75 18.12 -15.06
C GLN A 1 5.26 19.42 -14.45
N GLU A 2 4.00 19.51 -14.05
CA GLU A 2 3.50 20.71 -13.37
C GLU A 2 3.93 20.67 -11.89
N SER A 3 4.00 21.83 -11.24
CA SER A 3 4.21 21.88 -9.79
C SER A 3 3.06 21.16 -9.09
N SER A 4 3.42 20.23 -8.21
CA SER A 4 2.46 19.42 -7.47
C SER A 4 2.86 19.39 -6.00
N LEU A 5 1.84 19.44 -5.15
CA LEU A 5 1.97 19.19 -3.71
C LEU A 5 1.51 17.78 -3.36
N SER A 6 1.13 16.96 -4.33
CA SER A 6 0.79 15.56 -4.09
C SER A 6 2.04 14.69 -4.25
N VAL A 7 2.15 13.65 -3.43
CA VAL A 7 3.23 12.67 -3.48
C VAL A 7 2.63 11.27 -3.40
N ALA A 8 3.16 10.35 -4.19
CA ALA A 8 2.68 8.98 -4.21
C ALA A 8 3.24 8.19 -3.03
N GLN A 9 2.38 7.48 -2.29
CA GLN A 9 2.86 6.40 -1.44
C GLN A 9 3.42 5.30 -2.35
N ALA A 10 4.65 4.87 -2.09
CA ALA A 10 5.30 3.82 -2.86
C ALA A 10 6.42 3.15 -2.06
N ASP A 11 6.71 1.90 -2.40
CA ASP A 11 7.85 1.16 -1.83
C ASP A 11 9.20 1.64 -2.37
N ASN A 12 9.19 2.37 -3.50
CA ASN A 12 10.37 2.92 -4.14
C ASN A 12 10.33 4.44 -4.10
N ALA A 13 11.50 5.05 -3.92
CA ALA A 13 11.62 6.50 -3.90
C ALA A 13 11.32 7.09 -5.28
N SER A 14 10.69 8.26 -5.29
CA SER A 14 10.40 9.02 -6.50
C SER A 14 11.27 10.27 -6.57
N SER A 15 11.83 10.55 -7.74
CA SER A 15 12.65 11.74 -7.94
C SER A 15 11.76 12.97 -8.13
N ILE A 16 12.09 14.02 -7.39
CA ILE A 16 11.46 15.34 -7.47
C ILE A 16 12.54 16.41 -7.62
N SER A 17 12.17 17.56 -8.16
CA SER A 17 13.03 18.75 -8.17
C SER A 17 12.34 19.85 -7.38
N ILE A 18 13.08 20.49 -6.48
CA ILE A 18 12.61 21.60 -5.65
C ILE A 18 13.22 22.87 -6.21
N GLU A 19 12.37 23.80 -6.61
CA GLU A 19 12.79 25.12 -7.14
C GLU A 19 12.39 26.23 -6.15
N LEU A 20 13.32 27.13 -5.88
CA LEU A 20 13.14 28.32 -5.05
C LEU A 20 13.64 29.54 -5.84
N GLU A 21 12.85 30.60 -5.88
CA GLU A 21 13.26 31.87 -6.45
C GLU A 21 13.48 32.88 -5.31
N VAL A 22 14.62 33.57 -5.36
CA VAL A 22 14.96 34.63 -4.41
C VAL A 22 15.22 35.90 -5.18
N GLU A 23 14.51 36.96 -4.81
CA GLU A 23 14.59 38.27 -5.45
C GLU A 23 14.92 39.35 -4.41
N ASN A 24 15.89 40.20 -4.72
CA ASN A 24 16.14 41.42 -3.98
C ASN A 24 15.21 42.53 -4.48
N VAL A 25 14.05 42.68 -3.84
CA VAL A 25 13.07 43.74 -4.15
C VAL A 25 13.44 45.12 -3.57
N SER A 26 14.58 45.26 -2.91
CA SER A 26 15.03 46.53 -2.34
C SER A 26 15.79 47.41 -3.35
N GLU A 27 15.98 48.68 -3.00
CA GLU A 27 16.71 49.65 -3.83
C GLU A 27 18.24 49.61 -3.62
N VAL A 28 18.74 48.71 -2.75
CA VAL A 28 20.15 48.63 -2.36
C VAL A 28 20.70 47.21 -2.50
N GLU A 29 22.01 47.09 -2.56
CA GLU A 29 22.70 45.80 -2.55
C GLU A 29 22.54 45.10 -1.19
N LEU A 30 22.24 43.80 -1.23
CA LEU A 30 22.25 42.91 -0.08
C LEU A 30 23.53 42.08 -0.11
N ASN A 31 24.14 41.88 1.05
CA ASN A 31 25.33 41.04 1.22
C ASN A 31 25.04 39.88 2.15
N ASP A 32 25.91 38.87 2.10
CA ASP A 32 25.83 37.63 2.86
C ASP A 32 24.43 36.99 2.80
N VAL A 33 23.80 37.05 1.62
CA VAL A 33 22.51 36.42 1.39
C VAL A 33 22.71 34.92 1.47
N CYS A 34 22.04 34.30 2.44
CA CYS A 34 22.08 32.87 2.68
C CYS A 34 20.65 32.35 2.79
N VAL A 35 20.32 31.35 1.99
CA VAL A 35 19.02 30.67 2.03
C VAL A 35 19.23 29.32 2.67
N SER A 36 18.40 28.99 3.65
CA SER A 36 18.44 27.70 4.33
C SER A 36 17.08 27.01 4.30
N ARG A 37 17.08 25.69 4.14
CA ARG A 37 15.87 24.87 4.15
C ARG A 37 16.06 23.64 5.03
N ILE A 38 15.11 23.39 5.92
CA ILE A 38 15.07 22.16 6.72
C ILE A 38 14.72 20.99 5.80
N ILE A 39 15.43 19.87 5.95
CA ILE A 39 15.23 18.65 5.16
C ILE A 39 14.30 17.71 5.96
N PRO A 40 13.09 17.40 5.45
CA PRO A 40 12.21 16.39 6.02
C PRO A 40 12.85 14.99 6.00
N ALA A 41 12.41 14.11 6.90
CA ALA A 41 12.99 12.76 7.02
C ALA A 41 12.69 11.87 5.80
N GLU A 42 11.61 12.17 5.09
CA GLU A 42 11.15 11.47 3.88
C GLU A 42 11.94 11.86 2.63
N LEU A 43 12.81 12.87 2.71
CA LEU A 43 13.58 13.41 1.59
C LEU A 43 15.08 13.11 1.72
N GLU A 44 15.63 12.56 0.64
CA GLU A 44 17.07 12.45 0.43
C GLU A 44 17.49 13.41 -0.68
N LEU A 45 18.36 14.37 -0.36
CA LEU A 45 18.74 15.44 -1.28
C LEU A 45 20.15 15.23 -1.83
N SER A 46 20.32 15.51 -3.11
CA SER A 46 21.63 15.63 -3.76
C SER A 46 21.83 17.04 -4.26
N ALA A 47 22.74 17.79 -3.63
CA ALA A 47 23.04 19.17 -4.00
C ALA A 47 24.47 19.31 -4.55
N THR A 48 24.62 19.98 -5.69
CA THR A 48 25.93 20.36 -6.26
C THR A 48 26.36 21.76 -5.83
N ASP A 49 25.40 22.69 -5.72
CA ASP A 49 25.65 24.12 -5.51
C ASP A 49 25.18 24.60 -4.13
N ALA A 50 25.03 23.67 -3.18
CA ALA A 50 24.62 23.97 -1.81
C ALA A 50 25.26 22.99 -0.80
N GLU A 51 25.35 23.45 0.43
CA GLU A 51 25.92 22.71 1.56
C GLU A 51 24.81 22.02 2.33
N ILE A 52 24.98 20.73 2.64
CA ILE A 52 24.05 19.97 3.48
C ILE A 52 24.74 19.65 4.79
N GLU A 53 24.24 20.21 5.89
CA GLU A 53 24.77 19.97 7.24
C GLU A 53 23.62 19.82 8.24
N ASN A 54 23.67 18.79 9.08
CA ASN A 54 22.71 18.56 10.17
C ASN A 54 21.22 18.61 9.75
N GLY A 55 20.90 18.07 8.57
CA GLY A 55 19.52 18.07 8.05
C GLY A 55 19.04 19.44 7.57
N VAL A 56 19.96 20.36 7.27
CA VAL A 56 19.66 21.67 6.70
C VAL A 56 20.46 21.85 5.42
N LEU A 57 19.76 22.20 4.34
CA LEU A 57 20.34 22.59 3.05
C LEU A 57 20.58 24.11 3.06
N LYS A 58 21.77 24.56 2.68
CA LYS A 58 22.16 25.97 2.67
C LYS A 58 22.74 26.39 1.31
N TRP A 59 22.15 27.43 0.73
CA TRP A 59 22.69 28.13 -0.43
C TRP A 59 23.34 29.45 0.01
N ASN A 60 24.66 29.55 -0.18
CA ASN A 60 25.43 30.77 0.06
C ASN A 60 25.42 31.61 -1.23
N ILE A 61 24.44 32.50 -1.36
CA ILE A 61 24.26 33.33 -2.55
C ILE A 61 25.33 34.43 -2.61
N GLY A 62 25.69 35.02 -1.46
CA GLY A 62 26.68 36.09 -1.37
C GLY A 62 26.02 37.46 -1.56
N SER A 63 26.45 38.25 -2.55
CA SER A 63 25.83 39.54 -2.85
C SER A 63 24.71 39.43 -3.88
N MET A 64 23.70 40.30 -3.74
CA MET A 64 22.59 40.46 -4.68
C MET A 64 22.32 41.95 -4.90
N ASN A 65 22.39 42.39 -6.15
CA ASN A 65 22.11 43.77 -6.54
C ASN A 65 20.62 44.09 -6.40
N ALA A 66 20.28 45.39 -6.38
CA ALA A 66 18.89 45.84 -6.39
C ALA A 66 18.14 45.31 -7.62
N GLY A 67 17.00 44.63 -7.40
CA GLY A 67 16.20 43.98 -8.44
C GLY A 67 16.77 42.67 -8.99
N GLU A 68 17.88 42.16 -8.45
CA GLU A 68 18.45 40.88 -8.89
C GLU A 68 17.62 39.69 -8.38
N SER A 69 17.41 38.70 -9.24
CA SER A 69 16.76 37.43 -8.91
C SER A 69 17.69 36.25 -9.15
N ARG A 70 17.59 35.23 -8.30
CA ARG A 70 18.31 33.95 -8.41
C ARG A 70 17.34 32.80 -8.26
N SER A 71 17.40 31.86 -9.20
CA SER A 71 16.72 30.56 -9.09
C SER A 71 17.67 29.54 -8.48
N LEU A 72 17.21 28.87 -7.43
CA LEU A 72 17.89 27.78 -6.74
C LEU A 72 17.11 26.51 -7.03
N SER A 73 17.80 25.45 -7.45
CA SER A 73 17.18 24.14 -7.62
C SER A 73 17.97 23.08 -6.87
N VAL A 74 17.26 22.04 -6.41
CA VAL A 74 17.87 20.85 -5.84
C VAL A 74 17.03 19.64 -6.19
N ASP A 75 17.69 18.58 -6.64
CA ASP A 75 17.04 17.31 -6.89
C ASP A 75 17.00 16.49 -5.59
N ALA A 76 15.86 15.83 -5.38
CA ALA A 76 15.60 15.03 -4.22
C ALA A 76 14.91 13.72 -4.60
N ASN A 77 15.12 12.69 -3.80
CA ASN A 77 14.31 11.49 -3.82
C ASN A 77 13.39 11.50 -2.60
N ILE A 78 12.09 11.32 -2.81
CA ILE A 78 11.10 11.22 -1.75
C ILE A 78 10.59 9.78 -1.64
N LEU A 79 10.64 9.23 -0.42
CA LEU A 79 10.08 7.92 -0.09
C LEU A 79 9.00 8.08 0.97
N VAL A 80 7.76 7.73 0.63
CA VAL A 80 6.58 7.92 1.47
C VAL A 80 5.96 6.58 1.81
N SER A 81 5.99 6.22 3.10
CA SER A 81 5.43 4.96 3.62
C SER A 81 4.11 5.14 4.38
N ASP A 82 3.89 6.28 5.04
CA ASP A 82 2.64 6.64 5.74
C ASP A 82 1.71 7.48 4.82
N VAL A 83 0.43 7.57 5.16
CA VAL A 83 -0.61 8.30 4.42
C VAL A 83 -0.84 9.72 4.94
N LYS A 84 -0.18 10.10 6.02
CA LYS A 84 -0.32 11.43 6.65
C LYS A 84 0.38 12.53 5.83
N PRO A 85 -0.14 13.78 5.87
CA PRO A 85 0.54 14.91 5.23
C PRO A 85 1.95 15.11 5.77
N ILE A 86 2.90 15.38 4.86
CA ILE A 86 4.32 15.58 5.17
C ILE A 86 4.65 17.06 5.04
N LYS A 87 5.33 17.60 6.04
CA LYS A 87 5.83 18.98 5.97
C LYS A 87 7.01 19.05 5.01
N ALA A 88 6.97 19.95 4.03
CA ALA A 88 7.98 20.02 2.97
C ALA A 88 9.33 20.59 3.44
N GLY A 89 9.40 21.11 4.67
CA GLY A 89 10.58 21.73 5.25
C GLY A 89 10.50 23.25 5.18
N LYS A 90 10.69 23.91 6.32
CA LYS A 90 10.73 25.37 6.42
C LYS A 90 11.93 25.94 5.67
N THR A 91 11.68 26.92 4.80
CA THR A 91 12.73 27.74 4.16
C THR A 91 12.85 29.09 4.87
N SER A 92 14.08 29.55 5.08
CA SER A 92 14.37 30.88 5.59
C SER A 92 15.56 31.50 4.85
N ALA A 93 15.62 32.82 4.82
CA ALA A 93 16.71 33.56 4.20
C ALA A 93 17.21 34.65 5.14
N THR A 94 18.53 34.75 5.29
CA THR A 94 19.19 35.83 6.03
C THR A 94 19.99 36.71 5.09
N TYR A 95 20.08 37.99 5.40
CA TYR A 95 20.89 38.94 4.63
C TYR A 95 21.35 40.09 5.53
N ASN A 96 22.35 40.84 5.07
CA ASN A 96 22.69 42.13 5.63
C ASN A 96 22.83 43.21 4.54
N SER A 97 22.84 44.47 4.93
CA SER A 97 23.13 45.59 4.05
C SER A 97 23.80 46.71 4.83
N SER A 98 24.71 47.44 4.16
CA SER A 98 25.36 48.66 4.67
C SER A 98 24.48 49.91 4.53
N ALA A 99 23.20 49.72 4.22
CA ALA A 99 22.19 50.75 4.10
C ALA A 99 21.01 50.48 5.04
N ALA A 100 20.25 51.53 5.36
CA ALA A 100 18.98 51.40 6.06
C ALA A 100 17.92 50.98 5.04
N LEU A 101 17.42 49.75 5.15
CA LEU A 101 16.28 49.27 4.34
C LEU A 101 14.94 49.76 4.88
N SER A 102 14.90 50.17 6.14
CA SER A 102 13.77 50.88 6.71
C SER A 102 13.73 52.31 6.18
N SER A 103 12.54 52.87 5.97
CA SER A 103 12.35 54.30 5.71
C SER A 103 12.68 55.21 6.91
N VAL A 104 13.21 54.64 7.99
CA VAL A 104 13.63 55.38 9.19
C VAL A 104 14.98 56.04 8.93
N ASN A 105 14.99 57.36 9.00
CA ASN A 105 16.20 58.16 8.85
C ASN A 105 16.30 59.19 9.99
N PHE A 106 17.51 59.64 10.30
CA PHE A 106 17.72 60.71 11.27
C PHE A 106 17.29 62.03 10.63
N LYS A 107 16.40 62.78 11.31
CA LYS A 107 16.01 64.12 10.86
C LYS A 107 17.08 65.16 11.19
N GLU A 108 17.69 65.03 12.35
CA GLU A 108 18.70 65.93 12.90
C GLU A 108 19.54 65.13 13.90
N LEU A 109 20.85 65.41 13.95
CA LEU A 109 21.77 64.78 14.88
C LEU A 109 22.56 65.88 15.59
N ASP A 110 22.16 66.18 16.82
CA ASP A 110 22.86 67.13 17.67
C ASP A 110 23.83 66.41 18.60
N ALA A 111 25.07 66.89 18.66
CA ALA A 111 26.08 66.41 19.58
C ALA A 111 26.51 67.54 20.52
N PHE A 112 26.46 67.27 21.83
CA PHE A 112 26.97 68.18 22.85
C PHE A 112 28.23 67.56 23.45
N CYS A 113 29.35 68.26 23.34
CA CYS A 113 30.58 67.85 23.98
C CYS A 113 31.15 68.95 24.88
N ARG A 114 31.94 68.52 25.88
CA ARG A 114 32.63 69.40 26.81
C ARG A 114 34.08 69.52 26.38
N GLY A 115 34.41 70.58 25.65
CA GLY A 115 35.78 71.00 25.44
C GLY A 115 36.24 71.83 26.63
N PHE A 116 37.51 71.66 27.00
CA PHE A 116 38.13 72.43 28.07
C PHE A 116 39.35 73.15 27.51
N SER A 117 39.36 74.48 27.57
CA SER A 117 40.53 75.27 27.21
C SER A 117 41.10 75.95 28.44
N TYR A 118 42.43 75.96 28.54
CA TYR A 118 43.17 76.63 29.60
C TYR A 118 44.50 77.15 29.07
N MET A 119 45.11 78.03 29.84
CA MET A 119 46.43 78.61 29.56
C MET A 119 47.47 77.97 30.47
N VAL A 120 48.59 77.56 29.89
CA VAL A 120 49.82 77.27 30.64
C VAL A 120 50.64 78.55 30.65
N VAL A 121 50.94 79.07 31.84
CA VAL A 121 51.58 80.38 32.04
C VAL A 121 52.72 80.22 33.03
N ASP A 122 53.94 80.25 32.52
CA ASP A 122 55.16 80.07 33.30
C ASP A 122 56.06 81.31 33.19
N GLU A 123 56.63 81.75 34.30
CA GLU A 123 57.64 82.82 34.28
C GLU A 123 58.93 82.30 33.64
N ASP A 124 59.50 83.08 32.72
CA ASP A 124 60.75 82.75 32.04
C ASP A 124 61.96 82.95 32.97
N GLU A 125 63.15 82.49 32.53
CA GLU A 125 64.39 82.66 33.31
C GLU A 125 64.74 84.13 33.58
N ARG A 126 64.22 85.05 32.75
CA ARG A 126 64.31 86.49 32.95
C ARG A 126 63.02 86.98 33.62
N PRO A 127 63.12 87.63 34.79
CA PRO A 127 61.95 88.19 35.48
C PRO A 127 61.12 89.11 34.59
N ASP A 128 59.83 89.17 34.88
CA ASP A 128 58.81 89.96 34.16
C ASP A 128 58.51 89.48 32.73
N ASN A 129 58.97 88.29 32.32
CA ASN A 129 58.61 87.66 31.04
C ASN A 129 57.84 86.37 31.28
N TRP A 130 56.66 86.23 30.68
CA TRP A 130 55.78 85.09 30.89
C TRP A 130 55.61 84.29 29.60
N LYS A 131 55.99 83.01 29.61
CA LYS A 131 55.73 82.05 28.54
C LYS A 131 54.29 81.56 28.66
N CYS A 132 53.50 81.85 27.64
CA CYS A 132 52.08 81.58 27.59
C CYS A 132 51.78 80.61 26.44
N GLN A 133 51.06 79.52 26.73
CA GLN A 133 50.64 78.51 25.76
C GLN A 133 49.15 78.24 25.93
N ALA A 134 48.39 78.25 24.84
CA ALA A 134 46.99 77.90 24.85
C ALA A 134 46.83 76.40 24.62
N VAL A 135 46.08 75.74 25.50
CA VAL A 135 45.80 74.30 25.41
C VAL A 135 44.30 74.09 25.28
N PHE A 136 43.92 73.22 24.34
CA PHE A 136 42.57 72.69 24.22
C PHE A 136 42.60 71.19 24.51
N GLU A 137 41.75 70.73 25.43
CA GLU A 137 41.63 69.34 25.82
C GLU A 137 40.26 68.81 25.40
N ASN A 138 40.27 67.78 24.54
CA ASN A 138 39.06 67.08 24.15
C ASN A 138 38.68 66.04 25.21
N ARG A 139 37.79 66.42 26.13
CA ARG A 139 37.23 65.52 27.15
C ARG A 139 35.98 64.77 26.68
N SER A 140 35.77 64.69 25.37
CA SER A 140 34.63 64.02 24.78
C SER A 140 34.99 62.67 24.20
N SER A 141 33.98 61.84 23.97
CA SER A 141 34.11 60.54 23.31
C SER A 141 34.17 60.64 21.78
N PHE A 142 34.17 61.83 21.20
CA PHE A 142 34.18 62.05 19.75
C PHE A 142 35.45 62.79 19.33
N ALA A 143 35.86 62.63 18.07
CA ALA A 143 36.84 63.53 17.48
C ALA A 143 36.23 64.94 17.38
N VAL A 144 37.05 65.94 17.72
CA VAL A 144 36.64 67.34 17.75
C VAL A 144 37.52 68.15 16.82
N ASP A 145 36.87 68.91 15.95
CA ASP A 145 37.51 69.90 15.10
C ASP A 145 37.56 71.25 15.85
N LEU A 146 38.77 71.78 16.03
CA LEU A 146 39.01 73.04 16.75
C LEU A 146 38.89 74.21 15.77
N VAL A 147 37.66 74.68 15.61
CA VAL A 147 37.30 75.77 14.70
C VAL A 147 37.96 77.09 15.08
N LYS A 148 38.00 77.42 16.38
CA LYS A 148 38.49 78.71 16.87
C LYS A 148 38.98 78.64 18.31
N LEU A 149 40.16 79.18 18.58
CA LEU A 149 40.66 79.47 19.92
C LEU A 149 41.31 80.85 19.93
N GLN A 150 40.57 81.84 20.43
CA GLN A 150 41.07 83.20 20.63
C GLN A 150 41.39 83.43 22.10
N VAL A 151 42.55 84.01 22.37
CA VAL A 151 43.01 84.35 23.71
C VAL A 151 43.39 85.82 23.72
N ARG A 152 42.79 86.59 24.63
CA ARG A 152 43.08 88.01 24.84
C ARG A 152 43.59 88.25 26.24
N MET A 153 44.38 89.30 26.43
CA MET A 153 44.74 89.80 27.76
C MET A 153 43.48 90.36 28.43
N ALA A 154 43.30 90.17 29.74
CA ALA A 154 42.07 90.62 30.42
C ALA A 154 41.97 92.15 30.51
N ASP A 155 43.12 92.82 30.61
CA ASP A 155 43.21 94.27 30.82
C ASP A 155 43.51 95.05 29.53
N SER A 156 43.61 94.37 28.38
CA SER A 156 43.77 95.01 27.07
C SER A 156 42.97 94.29 25.99
N ASP A 157 42.57 95.02 24.95
CA ASP A 157 41.92 94.40 23.78
C ASP A 157 42.91 93.61 22.91
N ASP A 158 44.20 93.52 23.32
CA ASP A 158 45.25 92.85 22.58
C ASP A 158 45.03 91.34 22.57
N MET A 159 44.97 90.80 21.36
CA MET A 159 44.79 89.38 21.13
C MET A 159 46.15 88.68 21.11
N LEU A 160 46.36 87.76 22.05
CA LEU A 160 47.58 86.95 22.15
C LEU A 160 47.54 85.78 21.17
N PHE A 161 46.43 85.05 21.10
CA PHE A 161 46.24 83.95 20.15
C PHE A 161 44.99 84.18 19.32
N ASP A 162 45.11 83.99 18.01
CA ASP A 162 44.01 83.98 17.04
C ASP A 162 44.13 82.68 16.22
N ILE A 163 43.73 81.57 16.83
CA ILE A 163 43.80 80.27 16.17
C ILE A 163 42.45 80.02 15.53
N SER A 164 42.47 79.69 14.24
CA SER A 164 41.30 79.31 13.47
C SER A 164 41.65 78.14 12.58
N ASP A 165 40.72 77.19 12.42
CA ASP A 165 40.80 76.11 11.43
C ASP A 165 42.06 75.23 11.61
N VAL A 166 42.15 74.58 12.78
CA VAL A 166 43.26 73.65 13.06
C VAL A 166 43.13 72.43 12.15
N GLU A 167 44.16 72.13 11.35
CA GLU A 167 44.12 71.07 10.33
C GLU A 167 43.89 69.65 10.90
N ASP A 168 44.37 69.39 12.13
CA ASP A 168 44.30 68.07 12.75
C ASP A 168 43.15 67.96 13.77
N ASP A 169 42.31 66.94 13.60
CA ASP A 169 41.27 66.59 14.55
C ASP A 169 41.84 66.19 15.91
N VAL A 170 41.25 66.73 16.99
CA VAL A 170 41.62 66.36 18.35
C VAL A 170 40.83 65.10 18.73
N LEU A 171 41.50 63.95 18.79
CA LEU A 171 40.91 62.67 19.19
C LEU A 171 40.40 62.67 20.66
N PRO A 172 39.51 61.74 21.03
CA PRO A 172 39.07 61.58 22.42
C PRO A 172 40.23 61.49 23.42
N ASP A 173 40.10 62.20 24.55
CA ASP A 173 41.09 62.28 25.64
C ASP A 173 42.48 62.79 25.23
N ARG A 174 42.57 63.52 24.11
CA ARG A 174 43.79 64.19 23.65
C ARG A 174 43.72 65.70 23.81
N SER A 175 44.88 66.34 23.84
CA SER A 175 45.04 67.78 23.84
C SER A 175 45.69 68.27 22.55
N TRP A 176 45.29 69.48 22.15
CA TRP A 176 45.98 70.30 21.18
C TRP A 176 46.63 71.47 21.89
N GLU A 177 47.84 71.84 21.47
CA GLU A 177 48.64 72.88 22.10
C GLU A 177 49.12 73.89 21.06
N SER A 178 49.04 75.18 21.39
CA SER A 178 49.57 76.24 20.54
C SER A 178 51.09 76.34 20.60
N GLU A 179 51.65 77.17 19.73
CA GLU A 179 52.99 77.72 19.94
C GLU A 179 53.04 78.55 21.24
N ILE A 180 54.23 78.70 21.82
CA ILE A 180 54.46 79.49 23.04
C ILE A 180 54.72 80.96 22.65
N LYS A 181 54.03 81.90 23.29
CA LYS A 181 54.28 83.35 23.16
C LYS A 181 54.77 83.93 24.49
N VAL A 182 55.70 84.87 24.42
CA VAL A 182 56.24 85.56 25.61
C VAL A 182 55.55 86.91 25.77
N VAL A 183 55.07 87.17 26.99
CA VAL A 183 54.39 88.41 27.37
C VAL A 183 55.22 89.11 28.46
N GLU A 184 55.62 90.36 28.23
CA GLU A 184 56.34 91.15 29.23
C GLU A 184 55.35 91.82 30.21
N ALA A 185 55.36 91.45 31.48
CA ALA A 185 54.48 91.98 32.52
C ALA A 185 55.08 91.80 33.93
N THR A 186 54.96 92.81 34.79
CA THR A 186 55.44 92.77 36.19
C THR A 186 54.62 91.85 37.11
N GLU A 187 53.41 91.50 36.69
CA GLU A 187 52.53 90.56 37.39
C GLU A 187 52.07 89.47 36.40
N GLN A 188 51.59 88.34 36.92
CA GLN A 188 51.13 87.24 36.08
C GLN A 188 49.99 87.70 35.15
N PRO A 189 50.11 87.53 33.82
CA PRO A 189 49.10 87.97 32.89
C PRO A 189 47.81 87.15 33.05
N VAL A 190 46.69 87.84 33.02
CA VAL A 190 45.35 87.23 33.08
C VAL A 190 44.77 87.20 31.68
N PHE A 191 44.13 86.09 31.32
CA PHE A 191 43.61 85.86 29.97
C PHE A 191 42.10 85.62 29.95
N THR A 192 41.47 86.03 28.86
CA THR A 192 40.11 85.65 28.50
C THR A 192 40.14 84.86 27.20
N ASN A 193 39.48 83.69 27.20
CA ASN A 193 39.47 82.77 26.07
C ASN A 193 38.09 82.72 25.43
N GLU A 194 38.05 82.80 24.10
CA GLU A 194 36.88 82.51 23.28
C GLU A 194 37.16 81.23 22.49
N LEU A 195 36.42 80.17 22.82
CA LEU A 195 36.60 78.83 22.28
C LEU A 195 35.39 78.45 21.44
N SER A 196 35.61 77.99 20.22
CA SER A 196 34.61 77.34 19.37
C SER A 196 35.19 76.06 18.79
N TYR A 197 34.46 74.97 18.95
CA TYR A 197 34.82 73.66 18.44
C TYR A 197 33.56 72.94 17.95
N THR A 198 33.71 71.98 17.05
CA THR A 198 32.61 71.15 16.55
C THR A 198 32.93 69.67 16.66
N VAL A 199 31.91 68.85 16.89
CA VAL A 199 32.03 67.39 16.86
C VAL A 199 31.92 66.92 15.42
N LEU A 200 32.72 65.91 15.04
CA LEU A 200 32.54 65.20 13.77
C LEU A 200 31.70 63.94 14.00
N PRO A 201 30.37 63.97 13.76
CA PRO A 201 29.55 62.78 13.91
C PRO A 201 29.84 61.78 12.80
N ARG A 202 30.01 60.51 13.18
CA ARG A 202 30.05 59.39 12.23
C ARG A 202 28.77 58.57 12.38
N VAL A 203 27.95 58.58 11.34
CA VAL A 203 26.75 57.73 11.25
C VAL A 203 27.06 56.54 10.37
N THR A 204 26.76 55.34 10.86
CA THR A 204 26.83 54.10 10.07
C THR A 204 25.45 53.48 10.02
N HIS A 205 24.97 53.18 8.82
CA HIS A 205 23.73 52.43 8.63
C HIS A 205 24.07 50.96 8.44
N SER A 206 23.31 50.09 9.09
CA SER A 206 23.32 48.67 8.79
C SER A 206 21.94 48.09 9.00
N THR A 207 21.57 47.12 8.17
CA THR A 207 20.37 46.32 8.34
C THR A 207 20.76 44.85 8.33
N VAL A 208 20.16 44.07 9.23
CA VAL A 208 20.20 42.60 9.19
C VAL A 208 18.76 42.13 9.14
N GLY A 209 18.47 41.23 8.20
CA GLY A 209 17.13 40.70 8.00
C GLY A 209 17.09 39.18 8.08
N ASN A 210 15.95 38.67 8.53
CA ASN A 210 15.59 37.27 8.41
C ASN A 210 14.17 37.19 7.82
N ILE A 211 13.99 36.36 6.80
CA ILE A 211 12.72 36.11 6.11
C ILE A 211 12.41 34.63 6.28
N ASP A 212 11.22 34.32 6.79
CA ASP A 212 10.70 32.96 6.84
C ASP A 212 9.64 32.80 5.74
N LEU A 213 9.80 31.78 4.90
CA LEU A 213 8.79 31.39 3.91
C LEU A 213 7.80 30.41 4.58
N GLU A 214 6.50 30.58 4.28
CA GLU A 214 5.47 29.68 4.78
C GLU A 214 5.73 28.24 4.28
N GLU A 215 5.73 27.29 5.21
CA GLU A 215 6.04 25.89 4.93
C GLU A 215 4.89 25.23 4.16
N GLN A 216 5.22 24.65 3.01
CA GLN A 216 4.27 23.85 2.24
C GLN A 216 4.11 22.45 2.83
N VAL A 217 3.00 21.80 2.51
CA VAL A 217 2.68 20.45 2.97
C VAL A 217 2.42 19.56 1.76
N PHE A 218 3.17 18.46 1.68
CA PHE A 218 2.91 17.40 0.72
C PHE A 218 1.71 16.57 1.19
N GLN A 219 0.74 16.38 0.30
CA GLN A 219 -0.42 15.53 0.51
C GLN A 219 -0.16 14.16 -0.12
N VAL A 220 -0.44 13.09 0.62
CA VAL A 220 -0.11 11.73 0.16
C VAL A 220 -1.28 11.14 -0.63
N LEU A 221 -0.98 10.66 -1.84
CA LEU A 221 -1.89 9.88 -2.67
C LEU A 221 -1.84 8.41 -2.25
N GLU A 222 -2.99 7.86 -1.85
CA GLU A 222 -3.16 6.45 -1.51
C GLU A 222 -4.63 6.05 -1.63
N ALA A 223 -4.91 4.81 -2.04
CA ALA A 223 -6.26 4.26 -2.12
C ALA A 223 -6.27 2.74 -1.94
N SER A 224 -7.32 2.20 -1.31
CA SER A 224 -7.59 0.76 -1.32
C SER A 224 -8.54 0.41 -2.47
N VAL A 225 -8.32 -0.75 -3.07
CA VAL A 225 -9.12 -1.27 -4.19
C VAL A 225 -9.62 -2.66 -3.83
N ASP A 226 -10.93 -2.84 -3.83
CA ASP A 226 -11.58 -4.12 -3.55
C ASP A 226 -12.50 -4.47 -4.71
N LYS A 227 -12.35 -5.66 -5.30
CA LYS A 227 -13.23 -6.16 -6.36
C LYS A 227 -13.86 -7.46 -5.91
N ASN A 228 -15.16 -7.61 -6.10
CA ASN A 228 -15.91 -8.80 -5.71
C ASN A 228 -16.96 -9.20 -6.75
N TYR A 229 -17.27 -10.49 -6.76
CA TYR A 229 -18.41 -11.06 -7.48
C TYR A 229 -19.46 -11.56 -6.48
N ASP A 230 -20.73 -11.49 -6.85
CA ASP A 230 -21.83 -12.02 -6.04
C ASP A 230 -22.00 -13.55 -6.16
N ALA A 231 -21.18 -14.20 -7.00
CA ALA A 231 -21.11 -15.64 -7.16
C ALA A 231 -19.65 -16.11 -7.31
N GLU A 232 -19.28 -17.16 -6.58
CA GLU A 232 -17.98 -17.83 -6.68
C GLU A 232 -18.04 -19.11 -7.54
N VAL A 233 -19.23 -19.69 -7.69
CA VAL A 233 -19.45 -20.96 -8.39
C VAL A 233 -20.54 -20.80 -9.43
N LEU A 234 -20.24 -21.19 -10.67
CA LEU A 234 -21.22 -21.26 -11.75
C LEU A 234 -21.51 -22.71 -12.12
N ARG A 235 -22.74 -22.99 -12.55
CA ARG A 235 -23.11 -24.30 -13.13
C ARG A 235 -22.76 -24.33 -14.61
N SER A 236 -22.15 -25.41 -15.09
CA SER A 236 -21.91 -25.57 -16.54
C SER A 236 -23.23 -25.76 -17.32
N TYR A 237 -23.23 -25.48 -18.63
CA TYR A 237 -24.40 -25.71 -19.50
C TYR A 237 -25.66 -24.91 -19.13
N ARG A 238 -25.48 -23.79 -18.42
CA ARG A 238 -26.55 -22.89 -18.00
C ARG A 238 -26.09 -21.45 -18.03
N GLU A 239 -26.89 -20.60 -18.67
CA GLU A 239 -26.72 -19.16 -18.62
C GLU A 239 -26.93 -18.66 -17.18
N GLN A 240 -25.97 -17.89 -16.68
CA GLN A 240 -26.00 -17.25 -15.36
C GLN A 240 -25.52 -15.80 -15.47
N ILE A 241 -26.07 -14.94 -14.62
CA ILE A 241 -25.66 -13.53 -14.50
C ILE A 241 -24.93 -13.37 -13.17
N VAL A 242 -23.78 -12.72 -13.20
CA VAL A 242 -22.93 -12.41 -12.05
C VAL A 242 -22.83 -10.89 -11.91
N GLY A 243 -23.08 -10.37 -10.72
CA GLY A 243 -22.86 -8.98 -10.35
C GLY A 243 -21.40 -8.75 -9.98
N ALA A 244 -20.77 -7.77 -10.63
CA ALA A 244 -19.44 -7.29 -10.30
C ALA A 244 -19.52 -5.97 -9.55
N THR A 245 -18.82 -5.89 -8.42
CA THR A 245 -18.71 -4.68 -7.60
C THR A 245 -17.24 -4.37 -7.34
N MET A 246 -16.81 -3.16 -7.65
CA MET A 246 -15.47 -2.66 -7.35
C MET A 246 -15.55 -1.39 -6.51
N THR A 247 -14.91 -1.40 -5.35
CA THR A 247 -14.87 -0.28 -4.41
C THR A 247 -13.45 0.29 -4.36
N ILE A 248 -13.33 1.60 -4.56
CA ILE A 248 -12.07 2.34 -4.50
C ILE A 248 -12.21 3.39 -3.41
N ALA A 249 -11.49 3.24 -2.30
CA ALA A 249 -11.54 4.16 -1.17
C ALA A 249 -10.25 4.97 -1.07
N ASN A 250 -10.37 6.30 -1.00
CA ASN A 250 -9.23 7.18 -0.77
C ASN A 250 -8.77 7.04 0.69
N SER A 251 -7.67 6.35 0.91
CA SER A 251 -7.02 6.17 2.21
C SER A 251 -5.86 7.14 2.45
N GLY A 252 -5.51 7.94 1.44
CA GLY A 252 -4.51 9.00 1.50
C GLY A 252 -5.00 10.29 2.16
N SER A 253 -4.14 11.31 2.11
CA SER A 253 -4.44 12.67 2.55
C SER A 253 -4.72 13.65 1.41
N SER A 254 -4.35 13.30 0.17
CA SER A 254 -4.64 14.09 -1.03
C SER A 254 -6.02 13.75 -1.62
N ASP A 255 -6.65 14.72 -2.29
CA ASP A 255 -7.84 14.47 -3.09
C ASP A 255 -7.48 13.68 -4.36
N ILE A 256 -8.30 12.70 -4.74
CA ILE A 256 -8.14 11.98 -6.01
C ILE A 256 -9.06 12.61 -7.07
N ASN A 257 -8.46 13.09 -8.16
CA ASN A 257 -9.16 13.87 -9.18
C ASN A 257 -9.25 13.17 -10.54
N LEU A 258 -8.37 12.23 -10.80
CA LEU A 258 -8.35 11.43 -12.02
C LEU A 258 -8.04 9.98 -11.65
N MET A 259 -8.80 9.05 -12.20
CA MET A 259 -8.54 7.62 -12.06
C MET A 259 -8.63 6.93 -13.42
N ARG A 260 -7.72 6.01 -13.68
CA ARG A 260 -7.74 5.08 -14.79
C ARG A 260 -7.74 3.67 -14.23
N ILE A 261 -8.78 2.93 -14.54
CA ILE A 261 -8.98 1.57 -14.06
C ILE A 261 -8.84 0.64 -15.24
N THR A 262 -8.06 -0.41 -15.05
CA THR A 262 -7.93 -1.55 -15.97
C THR A 262 -8.50 -2.76 -15.25
N ASP A 263 -9.55 -3.32 -15.80
CA ASP A 263 -10.32 -4.38 -15.16
C ASP A 263 -10.45 -5.57 -16.13
N ASP A 264 -9.90 -6.73 -15.73
CA ASP A 264 -9.97 -7.93 -16.54
C ASP A 264 -11.30 -8.66 -16.30
N ILE A 265 -12.00 -8.93 -17.40
CA ILE A 265 -13.24 -9.69 -17.45
C ILE A 265 -12.93 -11.04 -18.11
N PRO A 266 -13.07 -12.15 -17.38
CA PRO A 266 -12.73 -13.47 -17.89
C PRO A 266 -13.49 -13.90 -19.15
N GLY A 267 -12.86 -14.79 -19.93
CA GLY A 267 -13.40 -15.34 -21.18
C GLY A 267 -14.68 -16.16 -21.08
N LEU A 268 -15.09 -16.58 -19.88
CA LEU A 268 -16.37 -17.26 -19.66
C LEU A 268 -17.57 -16.30 -19.70
N PHE A 269 -17.33 -14.98 -19.68
CA PHE A 269 -18.35 -13.96 -19.75
C PHE A 269 -18.42 -13.34 -21.15
N ASN A 270 -19.63 -12.98 -21.56
CA ASN A 270 -19.83 -12.10 -22.69
C ASN A 270 -19.29 -10.69 -22.39
N ALA A 271 -19.05 -9.91 -23.45
CA ALA A 271 -18.77 -8.48 -23.34
C ALA A 271 -19.82 -7.79 -22.45
N PRO A 272 -19.42 -7.05 -21.40
CA PRO A 272 -20.36 -6.35 -20.53
C PRO A 272 -21.10 -5.25 -21.29
N ASP A 273 -22.34 -4.99 -20.88
CA ASP A 273 -23.07 -3.81 -21.33
C ASP A 273 -22.58 -2.56 -20.59
N LEU A 274 -21.85 -1.70 -21.31
CA LEU A 274 -21.33 -0.44 -20.76
C LEU A 274 -22.43 0.57 -20.40
N GLU A 275 -23.64 0.45 -20.97
CA GLU A 275 -24.77 1.31 -20.62
C GLU A 275 -25.38 0.94 -19.25
N ALA A 276 -25.21 -0.32 -18.84
CA ALA A 276 -25.63 -0.83 -17.53
C ALA A 276 -24.65 -0.48 -16.40
N LEU A 277 -23.44 -0.02 -16.71
CA LEU A 277 -22.44 0.41 -15.73
C LEU A 277 -23.00 1.53 -14.85
N ARG A 278 -22.87 1.37 -13.52
CA ARG A 278 -23.23 2.39 -12.54
C ARG A 278 -22.02 2.71 -11.69
N ILE A 279 -21.68 4.00 -11.59
CA ILE A 279 -20.59 4.49 -10.76
C ILE A 279 -21.17 5.44 -9.72
N HIS A 280 -21.07 5.09 -8.45
CA HIS A 280 -21.48 5.93 -7.35
C HIS A 280 -20.27 6.53 -6.65
N MET A 281 -20.31 7.83 -6.40
CA MET A 281 -19.36 8.50 -5.52
C MET A 281 -20.12 9.00 -4.30
N ASN A 282 -19.77 8.51 -3.11
CA ASN A 282 -20.47 8.86 -1.87
C ASN A 282 -22.00 8.65 -1.93
N GLY A 283 -22.45 7.55 -2.56
CA GLY A 283 -23.87 7.22 -2.74
C GLY A 283 -24.60 8.05 -3.80
N LYS A 284 -23.91 8.94 -4.53
CA LYS A 284 -24.48 9.68 -5.67
C LYS A 284 -23.98 9.12 -6.98
N LEU A 285 -24.90 8.82 -7.89
CA LEU A 285 -24.58 8.36 -9.24
C LEU A 285 -23.82 9.47 -10.00
N LEU A 286 -22.64 9.12 -10.52
CA LEU A 286 -21.87 10.00 -11.40
C LEU A 286 -22.57 10.13 -12.77
N SER A 287 -22.48 11.30 -13.36
CA SER A 287 -23.01 11.54 -14.71
C SER A 287 -22.12 10.89 -15.77
N ALA A 288 -22.73 10.46 -16.88
CA ALA A 288 -22.02 9.79 -17.97
C ALA A 288 -20.94 10.66 -18.65
N ASP A 289 -20.93 11.98 -18.44
CA ASP A 289 -19.89 12.89 -18.93
C ASP A 289 -18.67 13.01 -18.00
N GLN A 290 -18.70 12.40 -16.81
CA GLN A 290 -17.59 12.37 -15.85
C GLN A 290 -16.66 11.17 -16.03
N TYR A 291 -17.05 10.19 -16.86
CA TYR A 291 -16.25 9.00 -17.11
C TYR A 291 -16.30 8.57 -18.58
N ARG A 292 -15.34 7.74 -18.98
CA ARG A 292 -15.27 7.10 -20.29
C ARG A 292 -14.91 5.63 -20.08
N ALA A 293 -15.74 4.74 -20.59
CA ALA A 293 -15.52 3.29 -20.56
C ALA A 293 -15.18 2.81 -21.97
N GLU A 294 -14.16 1.95 -22.07
CA GLU A 294 -13.73 1.31 -23.31
C GLU A 294 -13.53 -0.18 -23.05
N LEU A 295 -13.92 -1.00 -24.02
CA LEU A 295 -13.74 -2.44 -23.94
C LEU A 295 -12.78 -2.88 -25.05
N LYS A 296 -11.79 -3.68 -24.67
CA LYS A 296 -10.86 -4.31 -25.59
C LYS A 296 -10.98 -5.84 -25.45
N GLU A 297 -10.88 -6.56 -26.55
CA GLU A 297 -10.80 -8.02 -26.54
C GLU A 297 -9.46 -8.49 -25.95
N GLY A 298 -9.52 -9.55 -25.13
CA GLY A 298 -8.38 -10.08 -24.38
C GLY A 298 -8.30 -9.53 -22.96
N VAL A 299 -7.76 -10.35 -22.05
CA VAL A 299 -7.32 -9.96 -20.70
C VAL A 299 -5.90 -9.39 -20.72
N SER A 300 -5.59 -8.48 -19.80
CA SER A 300 -4.36 -7.67 -19.80
C SER A 300 -3.50 -7.79 -18.54
N LEU A 301 -4.06 -8.31 -17.44
CA LEU A 301 -3.45 -8.43 -16.12
C LEU A 301 -3.27 -9.89 -15.69
N GLU A 302 -4.27 -10.77 -15.91
CA GLU A 302 -4.18 -12.19 -15.54
C GLU A 302 -3.45 -13.00 -16.62
N ASP A 303 -2.45 -13.80 -16.23
CA ASP A 303 -1.64 -14.61 -17.15
C ASP A 303 -1.87 -16.12 -17.01
N PHE A 304 -2.26 -16.60 -15.83
CA PHE A 304 -2.28 -18.03 -15.51
C PHE A 304 -3.69 -18.60 -15.37
N ARG A 305 -4.57 -17.92 -14.62
CA ARG A 305 -5.93 -18.40 -14.30
C ARG A 305 -6.95 -17.93 -15.32
N ARG A 306 -6.71 -18.27 -16.60
CA ARG A 306 -7.54 -17.84 -17.74
C ARG A 306 -8.62 -18.87 -18.07
N SER A 307 -9.75 -18.36 -18.55
CA SER A 307 -10.82 -19.20 -19.07
C SER A 307 -10.44 -19.83 -20.42
N PRO A 308 -10.75 -21.13 -20.65
CA PRO A 308 -10.65 -21.74 -21.96
C PRO A 308 -11.78 -21.33 -22.93
N ASP A 309 -12.84 -20.68 -22.46
CA ASP A 309 -14.03 -20.37 -23.26
C ASP A 309 -13.82 -19.18 -24.22
N GLY A 310 -12.82 -18.34 -23.95
CA GLY A 310 -12.51 -17.19 -24.79
C GLY A 310 -11.36 -16.34 -24.25
N ALA A 311 -10.96 -15.34 -25.03
CA ALA A 311 -9.88 -14.44 -24.65
C ALA A 311 -10.27 -13.47 -23.51
N GLY A 312 -11.57 -13.31 -23.23
CA GLY A 312 -12.10 -12.33 -22.28
C GLY A 312 -12.05 -10.91 -22.81
N HIS A 313 -12.20 -9.95 -21.90
CA HIS A 313 -12.19 -8.54 -22.21
C HIS A 313 -11.45 -7.73 -21.14
N THR A 314 -10.79 -6.66 -21.57
CA THR A 314 -10.24 -5.65 -20.67
C THR A 314 -11.15 -4.43 -20.70
N LEU A 315 -11.78 -4.12 -19.57
CA LEU A 315 -12.52 -2.89 -19.36
C LEU A 315 -11.56 -1.79 -18.89
N THR A 316 -11.39 -0.76 -19.71
CA THR A 316 -10.65 0.44 -19.33
C THR A 316 -11.63 1.56 -18.98
N LEU A 317 -11.60 2.02 -17.74
CA LEU A 317 -12.49 3.06 -17.24
C LEU A 317 -11.67 4.27 -16.79
N THR A 318 -11.90 5.42 -17.43
CA THR A 318 -11.31 6.70 -17.01
C THR A 318 -12.38 7.53 -16.30
N ILE A 319 -12.15 7.90 -15.04
CA ILE A 319 -13.07 8.69 -14.20
C ILE A 319 -12.41 10.03 -13.87
N GLY A 320 -13.16 11.14 -13.95
CA GLY A 320 -12.61 12.49 -13.82
C GLY A 320 -12.27 13.12 -15.18
N THR A 321 -12.98 12.74 -16.24
CA THR A 321 -12.74 13.26 -17.61
C THR A 321 -13.12 14.73 -17.77
N LYS A 322 -13.99 15.25 -16.89
CA LYS A 322 -14.51 16.62 -16.93
C LYS A 322 -14.42 17.28 -15.56
N GLY A 323 -13.37 18.07 -15.37
CA GLY A 323 -13.06 18.71 -14.09
C GLY A 323 -12.53 17.70 -13.05
N PRO A 324 -12.14 18.18 -11.87
CA PRO A 324 -11.62 17.31 -10.81
C PRO A 324 -12.74 16.41 -10.26
N LEU A 325 -12.49 15.11 -10.17
CA LEU A 325 -13.38 14.15 -9.52
C LEU A 325 -13.68 14.53 -8.06
N GLY A 326 -12.68 15.05 -7.33
CA GLY A 326 -12.83 15.55 -5.98
C GLY A 326 -13.12 14.46 -4.94
N LEU A 327 -12.56 13.26 -5.13
CA LEU A 327 -12.69 12.17 -4.16
C LEU A 327 -11.79 12.44 -2.95
N LYS A 328 -12.41 12.99 -1.89
CA LYS A 328 -11.73 13.39 -0.66
C LYS A 328 -11.20 12.20 0.16
N PRO A 329 -10.21 12.42 1.05
CA PRO A 329 -9.78 11.45 2.05
C PRO A 329 -10.95 10.81 2.82
N GLY A 330 -10.91 9.49 2.97
CA GLY A 330 -11.92 8.67 3.66
C GLY A 330 -13.24 8.50 2.89
N LYS A 331 -13.30 8.91 1.62
CA LYS A 331 -14.46 8.72 0.73
C LYS A 331 -14.19 7.62 -0.28
N ALA A 332 -15.26 7.06 -0.85
CA ALA A 332 -15.18 5.93 -1.76
C ALA A 332 -16.01 6.12 -3.04
N ILE A 333 -15.56 5.44 -4.08
CA ILE A 333 -16.27 5.21 -5.33
C ILE A 333 -16.61 3.73 -5.42
N GLU A 334 -17.84 3.46 -5.84
CA GLU A 334 -18.37 2.12 -6.04
C GLU A 334 -18.80 1.97 -7.50
N ILE A 335 -18.26 0.98 -8.19
CA ILE A 335 -18.51 0.67 -9.60
C ILE A 335 -19.21 -0.68 -9.66
N THR A 336 -20.41 -0.71 -10.22
CA THR A 336 -21.21 -1.93 -10.34
C THR A 336 -21.62 -2.17 -11.78
N TYR A 337 -21.49 -3.40 -12.24
CA TYR A 337 -21.97 -3.86 -13.55
C TYR A 337 -22.31 -5.35 -13.52
N SER A 338 -23.03 -5.83 -14.53
CA SER A 338 -23.45 -7.23 -14.62
C SER A 338 -22.72 -7.95 -15.74
N LEU A 339 -22.37 -9.20 -15.48
CA LEU A 339 -21.65 -10.09 -16.40
C LEU A 339 -22.53 -11.31 -16.70
N THR A 340 -22.70 -11.64 -17.98
CA THR A 340 -23.47 -12.82 -18.40
C THR A 340 -22.52 -13.93 -18.83
N ALA A 341 -22.57 -15.07 -18.14
CA ALA A 341 -21.91 -16.31 -18.53
C ALA A 341 -22.92 -17.17 -19.31
N PRO A 342 -22.85 -17.26 -20.65
CA PRO A 342 -23.90 -17.91 -21.47
C PRO A 342 -23.90 -19.44 -21.32
N ASP A 343 -22.73 -20.06 -21.45
CA ASP A 343 -22.53 -21.50 -21.35
C ASP A 343 -21.10 -21.77 -20.84
N PRO A 344 -20.84 -21.58 -19.54
CA PRO A 344 -19.49 -21.72 -19.01
C PRO A 344 -19.04 -23.20 -19.02
N SER A 345 -17.86 -23.46 -19.57
CA SER A 345 -17.30 -24.83 -19.66
C SER A 345 -16.90 -25.37 -18.27
N PRO A 346 -17.04 -26.69 -18.01
CA PRO A 346 -16.52 -27.33 -16.81
C PRO A 346 -14.99 -27.18 -16.61
N ASP A 347 -14.26 -26.86 -17.66
CA ASP A 347 -12.79 -26.72 -17.62
C ASP A 347 -12.34 -25.42 -16.92
N ASN A 348 -13.26 -24.48 -16.67
CA ASN A 348 -13.03 -23.29 -15.84
C ASN A 348 -12.96 -23.68 -14.36
N THR A 349 -11.88 -24.33 -13.94
CA THR A 349 -11.74 -24.83 -12.56
C THR A 349 -11.36 -23.76 -11.54
N ASP A 350 -10.61 -22.73 -11.97
CA ASP A 350 -10.28 -21.53 -11.19
C ASP A 350 -9.93 -20.41 -12.17
N VAL A 351 -10.82 -19.41 -12.29
CA VAL A 351 -10.66 -18.30 -13.22
C VAL A 351 -10.71 -16.99 -12.44
N ALA A 352 -9.63 -16.22 -12.53
CA ALA A 352 -9.51 -14.98 -11.79
C ALA A 352 -9.80 -13.76 -12.64
N ALA A 353 -10.21 -12.69 -11.97
CA ALA A 353 -10.56 -11.44 -12.61
C ALA A 353 -9.90 -10.26 -11.87
N PRO A 354 -8.59 -10.06 -12.01
CA PRO A 354 -7.87 -8.97 -11.36
C PRO A 354 -8.31 -7.59 -11.89
N ALA A 355 -8.06 -6.56 -11.07
CA ALA A 355 -8.19 -5.18 -11.47
C ALA A 355 -7.00 -4.35 -10.99
N LYS A 356 -6.74 -3.26 -11.69
CA LYS A 356 -5.66 -2.32 -11.42
C LYS A 356 -6.18 -0.90 -11.54
N VAL A 357 -5.87 -0.06 -10.56
CA VAL A 357 -6.30 1.35 -10.52
C VAL A 357 -5.08 2.25 -10.45
N GLU A 358 -4.99 3.16 -11.41
CA GLU A 358 -4.03 4.25 -11.43
C GLU A 358 -4.75 5.57 -11.13
N PHE A 359 -4.22 6.38 -10.23
CA PHE A 359 -4.91 7.60 -9.79
C PHE A 359 -3.97 8.74 -9.43
N SER A 360 -4.45 9.97 -9.59
CA SER A 360 -3.68 11.20 -9.33
C SER A 360 -4.56 12.35 -8.82
N ALA A 361 -3.92 13.30 -8.13
CA ALA A 361 -4.53 14.57 -7.71
C ALA A 361 -4.51 15.61 -8.83
N GLU A 362 -3.43 15.66 -9.61
CA GLU A 362 -3.30 16.56 -10.76
C GLU A 362 -3.25 15.80 -12.08
N ARG A 363 -3.62 16.46 -13.17
CA ARG A 363 -3.59 15.87 -14.52
C ARG A 363 -2.17 15.47 -14.95
N PHE A 364 -1.17 16.24 -14.53
CA PHE A 364 0.24 16.03 -14.86
C PHE A 364 1.12 15.89 -13.59
N GLY A 365 0.52 15.38 -12.50
CA GLY A 365 1.19 15.11 -11.23
C GLY A 365 1.64 13.65 -11.06
N PRO A 366 2.13 13.28 -9.86
CA PRO A 366 2.44 11.90 -9.51
C PRO A 366 1.21 10.99 -9.64
N VAL A 367 1.47 9.74 -10.03
CA VAL A 367 0.43 8.72 -10.21
C VAL A 367 0.71 7.57 -9.25
N CYS A 368 -0.27 7.23 -8.45
CA CYS A 368 -0.28 5.99 -7.67
C CYS A 368 -0.91 4.87 -8.48
N ASN A 369 -0.47 3.65 -8.22
CA ASN A 369 -0.97 2.45 -8.86
C ASN A 369 -1.22 1.38 -7.80
N ARG A 370 -2.46 0.87 -7.74
CA ARG A 370 -2.87 -0.18 -6.80
C ARG A 370 -3.63 -1.29 -7.52
N PRO A 371 -3.22 -2.57 -7.36
CA PRO A 371 -4.07 -3.70 -7.74
C PRO A 371 -5.23 -3.86 -6.77
N SER A 372 -6.22 -4.68 -7.13
CA SER A 372 -7.21 -5.19 -6.18
C SER A 372 -6.52 -5.90 -5.01
N ALA A 373 -7.01 -5.68 -3.79
CA ALA A 373 -6.51 -6.34 -2.59
C ALA A 373 -6.69 -7.86 -2.64
N THR A 374 -7.78 -8.30 -3.27
CA THR A 374 -8.03 -9.71 -3.58
C THR A 374 -8.71 -9.78 -4.93
N ASP A 375 -8.18 -10.62 -5.81
CA ASP A 375 -8.77 -10.85 -7.12
C ASP A 375 -9.93 -11.85 -6.97
N PRO A 376 -11.16 -11.50 -7.38
CA PRO A 376 -12.26 -12.46 -7.33
C PRO A 376 -11.97 -13.61 -8.29
N SER A 377 -12.24 -14.83 -7.83
CA SER A 377 -12.15 -16.04 -8.64
C SER A 377 -13.50 -16.74 -8.77
N ILE A 378 -13.71 -17.34 -9.94
CA ILE A 378 -14.90 -18.11 -10.28
C ILE A 378 -14.47 -19.49 -10.71
N ARG A 379 -15.19 -20.50 -10.20
CA ARG A 379 -15.07 -21.88 -10.65
C ARG A 379 -16.38 -22.37 -11.25
N VAL A 380 -16.30 -23.21 -12.27
CA VAL A 380 -17.46 -23.82 -12.91
C VAL A 380 -17.56 -25.27 -12.47
N THR A 381 -18.75 -25.67 -12.06
CA THR A 381 -19.05 -27.04 -11.64
C THR A 381 -20.04 -27.67 -12.60
N HIS A 382 -19.73 -28.90 -13.01
CA HIS A 382 -20.61 -29.72 -13.84
C HIS A 382 -21.17 -30.87 -13.03
N ARG A 383 -22.43 -30.76 -12.64
CA ARG A 383 -23.15 -31.81 -11.89
C ARG A 383 -24.35 -32.26 -12.70
N ARG A 384 -24.46 -33.58 -12.93
CA ARG A 384 -25.53 -34.17 -13.75
C ARG A 384 -26.53 -34.91 -12.87
N LYS A 385 -27.78 -34.49 -12.93
CA LYS A 385 -28.88 -35.21 -12.28
C LYS A 385 -29.19 -36.50 -13.06
N LYS A 386 -29.10 -37.64 -12.38
CA LYS A 386 -29.48 -38.96 -12.91
C LYS A 386 -30.30 -39.66 -11.85
N PHE A 387 -31.46 -40.18 -12.22
CA PHE A 387 -32.27 -40.97 -11.30
C PHE A 387 -32.96 -42.10 -12.04
N LYS A 388 -33.37 -43.12 -11.30
CA LYS A 388 -34.31 -44.14 -11.78
C LYS A 388 -35.56 -44.07 -10.94
N ALA A 389 -36.71 -44.21 -11.56
CA ALA A 389 -37.96 -44.38 -10.85
C ALA A 389 -38.76 -45.52 -11.49
N GLY A 390 -39.51 -46.26 -10.68
CA GLY A 390 -40.35 -47.36 -11.16
C GLY A 390 -41.48 -47.66 -10.18
N LYS A 391 -42.61 -48.13 -10.72
CA LYS A 391 -43.75 -48.61 -9.96
C LYS A 391 -44.04 -50.05 -10.35
N SER A 392 -44.24 -50.91 -9.36
CA SER A 392 -44.66 -52.31 -9.53
C SER A 392 -45.92 -52.54 -8.71
N VAL A 393 -46.86 -53.29 -9.28
CA VAL A 393 -48.11 -53.65 -8.62
C VAL A 393 -48.22 -55.17 -8.61
N MET A 394 -48.30 -55.74 -7.42
CA MET A 394 -48.33 -57.18 -7.19
C MET A 394 -49.66 -57.56 -6.52
N ALA A 395 -50.23 -58.71 -6.89
CA ALA A 395 -51.41 -59.21 -6.21
C ALA A 395 -51.00 -59.76 -4.83
N ALA A 396 -51.57 -59.21 -3.76
CA ALA A 396 -51.37 -59.70 -2.40
C ALA A 396 -52.34 -60.86 -2.11
N GLY A 397 -52.01 -61.72 -1.14
CA GLY A 397 -52.83 -62.89 -0.81
C GLY A 397 -54.25 -62.52 -0.36
N GLY A 398 -55.26 -62.83 -1.19
CA GLY A 398 -56.68 -62.56 -0.94
C GLY A 398 -57.37 -61.87 -2.13
N SER A 399 -58.69 -62.03 -2.29
CA SER A 399 -59.41 -61.35 -3.37
C SER A 399 -59.44 -59.83 -3.13
N GLY A 400 -58.98 -59.04 -4.11
CA GLY A 400 -59.10 -57.58 -4.11
C GLY A 400 -58.01 -56.82 -3.34
N ARG A 401 -56.85 -57.45 -3.06
CA ARG A 401 -55.70 -56.81 -2.39
C ARG A 401 -54.50 -56.74 -3.32
N PHE A 402 -53.85 -55.59 -3.36
CA PHE A 402 -52.65 -55.37 -4.18
C PHE A 402 -51.58 -54.65 -3.37
N GLU A 403 -50.34 -55.08 -3.49
CA GLU A 403 -49.17 -54.40 -2.95
C GLU A 403 -48.55 -53.54 -4.04
N ILE A 404 -48.37 -52.25 -3.75
CA ILE A 404 -47.77 -51.27 -4.64
C ILE A 404 -46.39 -50.93 -4.11
N LEU A 405 -45.38 -51.10 -4.95
CA LEU A 405 -44.00 -50.74 -4.67
C LEU A 405 -43.54 -49.66 -5.64
N ILE A 406 -43.22 -48.48 -5.12
CA ILE A 406 -42.56 -47.41 -5.86
C ILE A 406 -41.11 -47.36 -5.42
N MET A 407 -40.20 -47.34 -6.38
CA MET A 407 -38.77 -47.20 -6.16
C MET A 407 -38.29 -45.91 -6.81
N PHE A 408 -37.45 -45.16 -6.11
CA PHE A 408 -36.66 -44.06 -6.62
C PHE A 408 -35.19 -44.26 -6.24
N GLU A 409 -34.26 -44.15 -7.19
CA GLU A 409 -32.82 -44.29 -6.97
C GLU A 409 -32.13 -43.02 -7.48
N ASN A 410 -31.49 -42.26 -6.58
CA ASN A 410 -30.66 -41.12 -6.96
C ASN A 410 -29.31 -41.65 -7.44
N ARG A 411 -29.01 -41.48 -8.73
CA ARG A 411 -27.73 -41.87 -9.35
C ARG A 411 -26.89 -40.65 -9.75
N SER A 412 -27.25 -39.48 -9.22
CA SER A 412 -26.55 -38.23 -9.46
C SER A 412 -25.24 -38.24 -8.67
N ASP A 413 -24.30 -37.38 -9.05
CA ASP A 413 -23.02 -37.28 -8.35
C ASP A 413 -23.15 -36.57 -6.99
N THR A 414 -24.35 -36.09 -6.65
CA THR A 414 -24.71 -35.29 -5.46
C THR A 414 -26.06 -35.71 -4.87
N ALA A 415 -26.28 -35.33 -3.60
CA ALA A 415 -27.58 -35.47 -2.96
C ALA A 415 -28.60 -34.46 -3.52
N LEU A 416 -29.88 -34.82 -3.54
CA LEU A 416 -30.98 -33.98 -4.02
C LEU A 416 -31.89 -33.57 -2.86
N LYS A 417 -32.29 -32.29 -2.83
CA LYS A 417 -33.28 -31.78 -1.86
C LYS A 417 -34.71 -32.01 -2.35
N ASP A 418 -35.64 -32.05 -1.41
CA ASP A 418 -37.09 -31.98 -1.64
C ASP A 418 -37.61 -32.96 -2.69
N LEU A 419 -37.26 -34.23 -2.56
CA LEU A 419 -37.82 -35.28 -3.41
C LEU A 419 -39.30 -35.49 -3.06
N LEU A 420 -40.18 -35.23 -4.02
CA LEU A 420 -41.61 -35.46 -3.98
C LEU A 420 -41.95 -36.62 -4.91
N ILE A 421 -42.42 -37.73 -4.35
CA ILE A 421 -42.96 -38.86 -5.12
C ILE A 421 -44.46 -38.70 -5.23
N HIS A 422 -44.99 -38.80 -6.45
CA HIS A 422 -46.41 -38.64 -6.73
C HIS A 422 -47.03 -39.97 -7.15
N ASP A 423 -48.19 -40.30 -6.58
CA ASP A 423 -49.02 -41.41 -7.06
C ASP A 423 -50.52 -41.11 -6.95
N VAL A 424 -51.33 -41.90 -7.66
CA VAL A 424 -52.79 -41.81 -7.64
C VAL A 424 -53.37 -43.18 -7.35
N VAL A 425 -54.15 -43.27 -6.27
CA VAL A 425 -54.93 -44.45 -5.90
C VAL A 425 -56.36 -44.24 -6.41
N PRO A 426 -56.86 -45.08 -7.35
CA PRO A 426 -58.21 -44.94 -7.87
C PRO A 426 -59.28 -45.03 -6.77
N SER A 427 -60.37 -44.28 -6.91
CA SER A 427 -61.46 -44.17 -5.91
C SER A 427 -62.17 -45.49 -5.58
N SER A 428 -61.94 -46.55 -6.35
CA SER A 428 -62.45 -47.90 -6.09
C SER A 428 -61.60 -48.72 -5.12
N PHE A 429 -60.48 -48.17 -4.63
CA PHE A 429 -59.54 -48.80 -3.72
C PHE A 429 -59.22 -47.88 -2.54
N GLU A 430 -59.05 -48.48 -1.36
CA GLU A 430 -58.60 -47.79 -0.14
C GLU A 430 -57.13 -48.13 0.12
N MET A 431 -56.32 -47.11 0.45
CA MET A 431 -54.91 -47.26 0.78
C MET A 431 -54.74 -47.72 2.23
N MET A 432 -53.92 -48.75 2.44
CA MET A 432 -53.62 -49.36 3.73
C MET A 432 -52.10 -49.58 3.86
N ASP A 433 -51.59 -49.56 5.08
CA ASP A 433 -50.22 -49.99 5.43
C ASP A 433 -49.09 -49.39 4.56
N CYS A 434 -48.87 -48.07 4.67
CA CYS A 434 -47.80 -47.37 3.95
C CYS A 434 -46.48 -47.41 4.72
N THR A 435 -45.40 -47.87 4.10
CA THR A 435 -44.04 -47.85 4.64
C THR A 435 -43.08 -47.22 3.64
N VAL A 436 -42.19 -46.35 4.11
CA VAL A 436 -41.13 -45.76 3.28
C VAL A 436 -39.77 -46.22 3.81
N ARG A 437 -38.94 -46.77 2.93
CA ARG A 437 -37.61 -47.30 3.26
C ARG A 437 -36.52 -46.60 2.45
N GLY A 438 -35.42 -46.23 3.10
CA GLY A 438 -34.27 -45.58 2.47
C GLY A 438 -33.09 -46.53 2.31
N ALA A 439 -31.88 -45.98 2.45
CA ALA A 439 -30.63 -46.73 2.45
C ALA A 439 -30.68 -47.96 3.39
N GLY A 440 -30.12 -49.09 2.93
CA GLY A 440 -30.09 -50.33 3.70
C GLY A 440 -31.46 -50.97 3.99
N ARG A 441 -32.54 -50.51 3.34
CA ARG A 441 -33.94 -50.90 3.63
C ARG A 441 -34.44 -50.51 5.04
N LYS A 442 -33.78 -49.55 5.69
CA LYS A 442 -34.25 -48.98 6.95
C LYS A 442 -35.47 -48.10 6.69
N GLU A 443 -36.46 -48.18 7.59
CA GLU A 443 -37.64 -47.31 7.52
C GLU A 443 -37.23 -45.86 7.77
N ARG A 444 -37.71 -44.94 6.92
CA ARG A 444 -37.44 -43.51 7.04
C ARG A 444 -38.55 -42.82 7.80
N SER A 445 -38.20 -42.13 8.88
CA SER A 445 -39.14 -41.36 9.70
C SER A 445 -39.25 -39.88 9.29
N ASP A 446 -38.40 -39.42 8.37
CA ASP A 446 -38.31 -38.03 7.93
C ASP A 446 -39.13 -37.73 6.67
N VAL A 447 -40.08 -38.61 6.33
CA VAL A 447 -40.90 -38.51 5.12
C VAL A 447 -42.31 -38.03 5.46
N GLU A 448 -42.71 -36.92 4.87
CA GLU A 448 -44.06 -36.37 5.04
C GLU A 448 -44.98 -36.86 3.93
N MET A 449 -46.06 -37.57 4.29
CA MET A 449 -47.10 -38.01 3.37
C MET A 449 -48.28 -37.03 3.40
N THR A 450 -48.66 -36.54 2.22
CA THR A 450 -49.87 -35.72 2.03
C THR A 450 -50.80 -36.40 1.03
N SER A 451 -52.11 -36.28 1.22
CA SER A 451 -53.10 -36.88 0.33
C SER A 451 -54.25 -35.91 0.06
N SER A 452 -54.74 -35.87 -1.18
CA SER A 452 -55.87 -35.03 -1.59
C SER A 452 -56.82 -35.78 -2.53
N ASP A 453 -58.13 -35.57 -2.35
CA ASP A 453 -59.15 -36.15 -3.22
C ASP A 453 -59.21 -35.43 -4.56
N THR A 454 -59.13 -36.17 -5.66
CA THR A 454 -59.20 -35.67 -7.03
C THR A 454 -60.25 -36.43 -7.84
N ASP A 455 -60.67 -35.87 -8.99
CA ASP A 455 -61.63 -36.51 -9.90
C ASP A 455 -61.19 -37.90 -10.40
N THR A 456 -59.88 -38.21 -10.32
CA THR A 456 -59.26 -39.46 -10.75
C THR A 456 -59.00 -40.46 -9.60
N GLY A 457 -59.20 -40.06 -8.34
CA GLY A 457 -58.89 -40.87 -7.15
C GLY A 457 -58.18 -40.07 -6.06
N LEU A 458 -57.63 -40.75 -5.06
CA LEU A 458 -56.81 -40.16 -4.01
C LEU A 458 -55.40 -39.92 -4.55
N SER A 459 -54.99 -38.65 -4.71
CA SER A 459 -53.62 -38.29 -5.04
C SER A 459 -52.78 -38.29 -3.77
N VAL A 460 -51.70 -39.05 -3.76
CA VAL A 460 -50.78 -39.20 -2.63
C VAL A 460 -49.40 -38.68 -3.02
N GLN A 461 -48.79 -37.93 -2.11
CA GLN A 461 -47.46 -37.36 -2.30
C GLN A 461 -46.59 -37.65 -1.07
N TRP A 462 -45.39 -38.16 -1.29
CA TRP A 462 -44.38 -38.35 -0.25
C TRP A 462 -43.25 -37.35 -0.44
N HIS A 463 -43.04 -36.48 0.54
CA HIS A 463 -41.94 -35.51 0.58
C HIS A 463 -40.78 -36.05 1.41
N VAL A 464 -39.64 -36.18 0.76
CA VAL A 464 -38.37 -36.59 1.34
C VAL A 464 -37.42 -35.39 1.30
N PRO A 465 -37.02 -34.83 2.46
CA PRO A 465 -36.24 -33.60 2.53
C PRO A 465 -34.90 -33.68 1.80
N VAL A 466 -34.18 -34.79 1.95
CA VAL A 466 -32.89 -35.04 1.29
C VAL A 466 -32.79 -36.50 0.89
N ILE A 467 -32.40 -36.77 -0.36
CA ILE A 467 -32.00 -38.10 -0.82
C ILE A 467 -30.51 -38.10 -1.17
N GLY A 468 -29.77 -38.99 -0.51
CA GLY A 468 -28.32 -39.12 -0.65
C GLY A 468 -27.88 -39.53 -2.06
N LYS A 469 -26.58 -39.37 -2.34
CA LYS A 469 -25.96 -39.94 -3.54
C LYS A 469 -26.06 -41.46 -3.50
N ASP A 470 -26.44 -42.07 -4.61
CA ASP A 470 -26.63 -43.53 -4.75
C ASP A 470 -27.67 -44.12 -3.78
N GLU A 471 -28.47 -43.28 -3.11
CA GLU A 471 -29.53 -43.74 -2.22
C GLU A 471 -30.73 -44.25 -3.03
N ARG A 472 -31.24 -45.43 -2.63
CA ARG A 472 -32.47 -46.03 -3.14
C ARG A 472 -33.56 -45.93 -2.08
N LEU A 473 -34.63 -45.22 -2.45
CA LEU A 473 -35.85 -45.06 -1.70
C LEU A 473 -36.93 -46.02 -2.24
N GLU A 474 -37.62 -46.71 -1.33
CA GLU A 474 -38.71 -47.64 -1.62
C GLU A 474 -39.95 -47.25 -0.82
N VAL A 475 -41.03 -46.87 -1.50
CA VAL A 475 -42.35 -46.64 -0.90
C VAL A 475 -43.19 -47.88 -1.18
N SER A 476 -43.64 -48.58 -0.14
CA SER A 476 -44.53 -49.73 -0.26
C SER A 476 -45.85 -49.45 0.44
N TYR A 477 -46.98 -49.76 -0.20
CA TYR A 477 -48.29 -49.66 0.43
C TYR A 477 -49.28 -50.68 -0.15
N GLU A 478 -50.24 -51.13 0.67
CA GLU A 478 -51.31 -52.04 0.25
C GLU A 478 -52.53 -51.22 -0.20
N ILE A 479 -53.23 -51.68 -1.24
CA ILE A 479 -54.56 -51.17 -1.59
C ILE A 479 -55.57 -52.32 -1.56
N LYS A 480 -56.78 -52.02 -1.09
CA LYS A 480 -57.88 -52.99 -1.01
C LYS A 480 -59.16 -52.41 -1.61
N GLY A 481 -59.80 -53.19 -2.48
CA GLY A 481 -61.06 -52.77 -3.13
C GLY A 481 -61.69 -53.84 -4.00
N ASP A 482 -62.99 -53.66 -4.27
CA ASP A 482 -63.81 -54.57 -5.08
C ASP A 482 -63.96 -54.09 -6.54
N GLY A 483 -63.18 -53.08 -6.95
CA GLY A 483 -63.22 -52.46 -8.27
C GLY A 483 -62.65 -53.34 -9.39
N LYS A 484 -62.96 -52.99 -10.65
CA LYS A 484 -62.28 -53.58 -11.82
C LYS A 484 -60.79 -53.20 -11.77
N PHE A 485 -59.93 -54.19 -11.58
CA PHE A 485 -58.49 -54.00 -11.63
C PHE A 485 -58.01 -53.85 -13.08
N ASP A 486 -57.66 -52.63 -13.47
CA ASP A 486 -56.90 -52.39 -14.70
C ASP A 486 -55.40 -52.38 -14.35
N ALA A 487 -54.74 -53.50 -14.62
CA ALA A 487 -53.31 -53.68 -14.35
C ALA A 487 -52.44 -52.65 -15.09
N ALA A 488 -52.86 -52.21 -16.27
CA ALA A 488 -52.10 -51.25 -17.07
C ALA A 488 -52.25 -49.82 -16.52
N GLU A 489 -53.41 -49.49 -15.96
CA GLU A 489 -53.64 -48.21 -15.29
C GLU A 489 -52.92 -48.13 -13.94
N MET A 490 -52.97 -49.20 -13.14
CA MET A 490 -52.31 -49.28 -11.83
C MET A 490 -50.78 -49.26 -11.92
N GLN A 491 -50.20 -49.77 -13.00
CA GLN A 491 -48.76 -49.72 -13.26
C GLN A 491 -48.27 -48.34 -13.76
N LYS A 492 -49.15 -47.37 -14.03
CA LYS A 492 -48.73 -46.02 -14.40
C LYS A 492 -48.07 -45.36 -13.19
N PHE A 493 -46.81 -44.99 -13.36
CA PHE A 493 -46.08 -44.14 -12.42
C PHE A 493 -46.40 -42.68 -12.71
N HIS A 494 -46.84 -41.93 -11.70
CA HIS A 494 -47.30 -40.55 -11.86
C HIS A 494 -46.17 -39.51 -11.72
N GLY A 495 -44.95 -39.94 -11.41
CA GLY A 495 -43.73 -39.13 -11.48
C GLY A 495 -43.09 -38.85 -10.14
N ALA A 496 -41.89 -38.28 -10.18
CA ALA A 496 -41.21 -37.71 -9.03
C ALA A 496 -40.66 -36.33 -9.41
N THR A 497 -40.75 -35.37 -8.50
CA THR A 497 -40.15 -34.04 -8.64
C THR A 497 -39.14 -33.84 -7.52
N PHE A 498 -38.07 -33.08 -7.74
CA PHE A 498 -37.05 -32.83 -6.72
C PHE A 498 -36.50 -31.41 -6.86
N GLY A 499 -35.99 -30.87 -5.76
CA GLY A 499 -35.40 -29.55 -5.67
C GLY A 499 -33.95 -29.47 -6.17
N ASP A 500 -33.25 -28.48 -5.65
CA ASP A 500 -31.83 -28.26 -5.94
C ASP A 500 -30.93 -29.31 -5.30
N GLU A 501 -29.70 -29.36 -5.79
CA GLU A 501 -28.67 -30.23 -5.23
C GLU A 501 -28.25 -29.69 -3.87
N VAL A 502 -27.85 -30.59 -2.97
CA VAL A 502 -27.20 -30.19 -1.73
C VAL A 502 -25.77 -29.79 -2.10
N GLU A 503 -25.43 -28.51 -1.93
CA GLU A 503 -24.04 -28.07 -1.95
C GLU A 503 -23.30 -28.75 -0.81
N ASP A 504 -22.02 -29.11 -1.01
CA ASP A 504 -21.19 -29.78 -0.02
C ASP A 504 -20.88 -28.82 1.15
N GLU A 505 -21.90 -28.45 1.91
CA GLU A 505 -21.74 -27.80 3.21
C GLU A 505 -21.52 -28.89 4.26
N PRO A 506 -20.44 -28.82 5.06
CA PRO A 506 -20.08 -29.85 6.04
C PRO A 506 -21.13 -30.06 7.15
N GLY A 507 -22.22 -29.30 7.18
CA GLY A 507 -23.28 -29.39 8.20
C GLY A 507 -24.52 -30.23 7.83
N LEU A 508 -24.76 -30.56 6.55
CA LEU A 508 -26.01 -31.25 6.13
C LEU A 508 -25.87 -32.76 5.95
N ALA A 509 -24.65 -33.29 5.93
CA ALA A 509 -24.42 -34.75 5.89
C ALA A 509 -24.87 -35.48 7.17
N ALA A 510 -25.07 -34.75 8.28
CA ALA A 510 -25.42 -35.32 9.58
C ALA A 510 -26.89 -35.78 9.72
N VAL A 511 -27.79 -35.38 8.81
CA VAL A 511 -29.22 -35.75 8.87
C VAL A 511 -29.61 -36.92 7.97
N ALA A 512 -28.66 -37.45 7.19
CA ALA A 512 -28.86 -38.63 6.35
C ALA A 512 -28.24 -39.87 7.02
N GLY A 513 -29.01 -40.48 7.93
CA GLY A 513 -28.89 -41.89 8.32
C GLY A 513 -27.51 -42.42 8.70
N GLU A 514 -27.26 -42.50 10.00
CA GLU A 514 -26.25 -43.37 10.61
C GLU A 514 -26.45 -44.84 10.18
N ASP A 515 -25.62 -45.29 9.24
CA ASP A 515 -24.96 -46.61 9.15
C ASP A 515 -24.32 -46.71 7.76
N SER A 516 -23.20 -46.03 7.58
CA SER A 516 -22.09 -46.68 6.90
C SER A 516 -21.21 -47.22 8.00
N GLY A 517 -21.21 -48.54 8.20
CA GLY A 517 -20.18 -49.20 8.98
C GLY A 517 -18.84 -48.91 8.33
N ASP A 518 -18.20 -47.84 8.78
CA ASP A 518 -16.78 -47.62 8.61
C ASP A 518 -16.11 -48.36 9.77
N ASP A 519 -15.64 -49.57 9.46
CA ASP A 519 -14.68 -50.28 10.31
C ASP A 519 -13.34 -49.55 10.15
N SER A 520 -13.22 -48.37 10.77
CA SER A 520 -12.01 -47.54 10.74
C SER A 520 -10.96 -48.10 11.69
N THR A 521 -10.60 -49.38 11.56
CA THR A 521 -9.30 -49.84 12.04
C THR A 521 -8.26 -49.26 11.09
N MET A 522 -7.56 -48.21 11.50
CA MET A 522 -6.51 -47.61 10.67
C MET A 522 -5.41 -48.65 10.43
N ASP A 523 -5.30 -49.14 9.18
CA ASP A 523 -4.25 -50.08 8.80
C ASP A 523 -2.87 -49.41 8.95
N PRO A 524 -1.95 -49.97 9.77
CA PRO A 524 -0.60 -49.42 9.95
C PRO A 524 0.15 -49.18 8.63
N ALA A 525 -0.12 -49.98 7.59
CA ALA A 525 0.54 -49.88 6.30
C ALA A 525 0.16 -48.60 5.52
N ASP A 526 -1.06 -48.10 5.70
CA ASP A 526 -1.55 -46.89 5.03
C ASP A 526 -1.12 -45.62 5.77
N LEU A 527 -1.13 -45.64 7.10
CA LEU A 527 -0.56 -44.56 7.91
C LEU A 527 0.94 -44.39 7.66
N MET A 528 1.67 -45.48 7.40
CA MET A 528 3.10 -45.41 7.07
C MET A 528 3.40 -44.74 5.71
N LYS A 529 2.40 -44.47 4.87
CA LYS A 529 2.56 -43.73 3.60
C LYS A 529 2.42 -42.22 3.77
N LEU A 530 1.69 -41.75 4.78
CA LEU A 530 1.44 -40.31 5.04
C LEU A 530 2.71 -39.56 5.44
N LYS A 531 2.80 -38.25 5.22
CA LYS A 531 3.97 -37.47 5.68
C LYS A 531 3.94 -37.35 7.22
N LYS A 532 5.10 -37.15 7.85
CA LYS A 532 5.18 -37.02 9.32
C LYS A 532 4.26 -35.90 9.85
N ALA A 533 4.14 -34.79 9.12
CA ALA A 533 3.24 -33.69 9.50
C ALA A 533 1.76 -34.09 9.51
N GLU A 534 1.32 -34.93 8.57
CA GLU A 534 -0.07 -35.43 8.53
C GLU A 534 -0.34 -36.40 9.67
N LEU A 535 0.63 -37.25 10.02
CA LEU A 535 0.54 -38.15 11.18
C LEU A 535 0.54 -37.39 12.50
N VAL A 536 1.29 -36.29 12.59
CA VAL A 536 1.26 -35.39 13.76
C VAL A 536 -0.11 -34.76 13.92
N ALA A 537 -0.69 -34.22 12.84
CA ALA A 537 -2.05 -33.66 12.89
C ALA A 537 -3.11 -34.71 13.28
N LEU A 538 -2.99 -35.94 12.77
CA LEU A 538 -3.84 -37.07 13.14
C LEU A 538 -3.67 -37.44 14.62
N ALA A 539 -2.45 -37.48 15.14
CA ALA A 539 -2.20 -37.74 16.56
C ALA A 539 -2.70 -36.61 17.47
N GLU A 540 -2.53 -35.33 17.10
CA GLU A 540 -3.04 -34.19 17.86
C GLU A 540 -4.56 -34.19 17.94
N SER A 541 -5.24 -34.45 16.81
CA SER A 541 -6.70 -34.55 16.76
C SER A 541 -7.24 -35.76 17.56
N ALA A 542 -6.45 -36.82 17.70
CA ALA A 542 -6.73 -37.96 18.57
C ALA A 542 -6.29 -37.75 20.04
N GLY A 543 -5.68 -36.60 20.38
CA GLY A 543 -5.18 -36.31 21.73
C GLY A 543 -3.97 -37.13 22.16
N LEU A 544 -3.21 -37.67 21.21
CA LEU A 544 -2.02 -38.51 21.44
C LEU A 544 -0.74 -37.67 21.41
N ASP A 545 0.27 -38.14 22.15
CA ASP A 545 1.61 -37.55 22.08
C ASP A 545 2.14 -37.60 20.63
N THR A 546 2.77 -36.51 20.19
CA THR A 546 3.31 -36.33 18.83
C THR A 546 4.83 -36.49 18.76
N SER A 547 5.47 -36.71 19.91
CA SER A 547 6.91 -36.89 19.98
C SER A 547 7.36 -38.21 19.33
N GLY A 548 8.61 -38.25 18.84
CA GLY A 548 9.23 -39.46 18.29
C GLY A 548 9.26 -39.57 16.76
N THR A 549 9.49 -40.79 16.27
CA THR A 549 9.58 -41.12 14.85
C THR A 549 8.21 -41.41 14.24
N LYS A 550 8.16 -41.44 12.91
CA LYS A 550 6.93 -41.75 12.16
C LYS A 550 6.27 -43.06 12.61
N LYS A 551 7.08 -44.07 12.93
CA LYS A 551 6.59 -45.39 13.36
C LYS A 551 5.92 -45.34 14.73
N ASP A 552 6.48 -44.56 15.66
CA ASP A 552 5.97 -44.43 17.02
C ASP A 552 4.58 -43.76 17.04
N ILE A 553 4.36 -42.77 16.16
CA ILE A 553 3.07 -42.08 16.02
C ILE A 553 2.01 -43.02 15.43
N VAL A 554 2.37 -43.84 14.42
CA VAL A 554 1.48 -44.83 13.81
C VAL A 554 1.06 -45.90 14.81
N GLU A 555 1.99 -46.40 15.63
CA GLU A 555 1.70 -47.43 16.63
C GLU A 555 0.70 -46.93 17.69
N ARG A 556 0.81 -45.66 18.13
CA ARG A 556 -0.15 -45.04 19.05
C ARG A 556 -1.53 -44.86 18.44
N LEU A 557 -1.59 -44.44 17.17
CA LEU A 557 -2.84 -44.27 16.42
C LEU A 557 -3.58 -45.60 16.24
N CYS A 558 -2.85 -46.72 16.09
CA CYS A 558 -3.45 -48.04 16.02
C CYS A 558 -3.86 -48.59 17.40
N ALA A 559 -3.09 -48.30 18.46
CA ALA A 559 -3.34 -48.80 19.82
C ALA A 559 -4.63 -48.24 20.46
N THR A 560 -5.11 -47.06 20.03
CA THR A 560 -6.38 -46.48 20.53
C THR A 560 -7.65 -47.18 20.04
N SER A 561 -7.53 -48.13 19.10
CA SER A 561 -8.68 -48.87 18.55
C SER A 561 -9.05 -50.15 19.33
N GLU A 562 -8.25 -50.56 20.33
CA GLU A 562 -8.55 -51.66 21.25
C GLU A 562 -8.82 -51.09 22.66
N GLY A 563 -10.09 -50.86 23.00
CA GLY A 563 -10.48 -50.12 24.22
C GLY A 563 -10.28 -50.82 25.56
N ASP A 564 -10.33 -50.06 26.66
CA ASP A 564 -11.27 -50.27 27.77
C ASP A 564 -11.34 -49.03 28.70
N ASP A 565 -12.55 -48.78 29.19
CA ASP A 565 -12.92 -47.84 30.24
C ASP A 565 -12.15 -48.11 31.54
N THR A 566 -11.65 -47.07 32.21
CA THR A 566 -11.62 -47.02 33.68
C THR A 566 -11.46 -45.58 34.18
N ASP A 567 -12.44 -45.13 34.96
CA ASP A 567 -12.31 -44.04 35.93
C ASP A 567 -11.13 -44.32 36.89
N ASP A 568 -10.33 -43.29 37.24
CA ASP A 568 -10.30 -42.69 38.58
C ASP A 568 -9.04 -41.80 38.87
N VAL A 569 -9.33 -40.64 39.47
CA VAL A 569 -8.56 -39.79 40.42
C VAL A 569 -7.02 -39.55 40.36
N ALA A 570 -6.73 -38.23 40.32
CA ALA A 570 -5.95 -37.46 41.31
C ALA A 570 -4.42 -37.27 41.20
N ASP A 571 -4.07 -35.98 41.10
CA ASP A 571 -3.13 -35.20 41.91
C ASP A 571 -1.60 -35.23 41.72
N THR A 572 -1.06 -34.02 41.92
CA THR A 572 0.30 -33.63 42.37
C THR A 572 1.47 -33.52 41.38
N ALA A 573 1.77 -32.26 41.03
CA ALA A 573 2.94 -31.45 41.41
C ALA A 573 4.37 -32.05 41.47
N ALA A 574 5.32 -31.16 41.14
CA ALA A 574 6.78 -31.13 41.37
C ALA A 574 7.64 -31.62 40.18
N ASP A 575 8.29 -30.71 39.46
CA ASP A 575 9.63 -30.14 39.70
C ASP A 575 10.77 -31.12 39.37
N SER A 576 11.57 -30.78 38.36
CA SER A 576 13.03 -30.55 38.47
C SER A 576 13.80 -30.90 37.19
N ASP A 577 14.72 -29.99 36.87
CA ASP A 577 15.86 -30.05 35.94
C ASP A 577 16.55 -31.42 35.81
N ASP A 578 17.17 -31.71 34.66
CA ASP A 578 18.64 -31.63 34.52
C ASP A 578 19.11 -32.03 33.10
N GLN A 579 20.16 -31.36 32.65
CA GLN A 579 20.93 -31.61 31.44
C GLN A 579 21.81 -32.85 31.57
N SER A 580 22.09 -33.52 30.45
CA SER A 580 23.47 -33.92 30.12
C SER A 580 23.60 -34.46 28.70
N ASP A 581 24.49 -33.82 27.95
CA ASP A 581 25.18 -34.32 26.74
C ASP A 581 25.74 -35.74 26.92
N VAL A 582 25.67 -36.56 25.86
CA VAL A 582 26.77 -37.44 25.41
C VAL A 582 26.57 -37.79 23.91
N GLU A 583 27.41 -37.28 23.02
CA GLU A 583 27.88 -38.03 21.83
C GLU A 583 29.09 -38.89 22.24
N PRO A 584 29.36 -40.02 21.55
CA PRO A 584 30.47 -39.97 20.60
C PRO A 584 30.33 -40.87 19.34
N GLU A 585 30.69 -40.27 18.20
CA GLU A 585 31.74 -40.65 17.22
C GLU A 585 31.79 -42.02 16.49
N ALA A 586 32.01 -41.86 15.17
CA ALA A 586 32.85 -42.62 14.23
C ALA A 586 32.33 -43.99 13.72
N ASP A 587 32.54 -44.46 12.49
CA ASP A 587 33.54 -44.14 11.45
C ASP A 587 33.18 -44.80 10.10
N SER A 588 33.75 -44.26 9.01
CA SER A 588 34.25 -44.91 7.78
C SER A 588 33.31 -45.58 6.76
N GLY A 589 33.40 -45.08 5.52
CA GLY A 589 34.22 -45.81 4.52
C GLY A 589 33.56 -46.31 3.24
N ALA A 590 33.71 -45.50 2.17
CA ALA A 590 34.18 -45.85 0.82
C ALA A 590 33.36 -46.74 -0.15
N ASP A 591 33.05 -46.11 -1.30
CA ASP A 591 33.22 -46.52 -2.72
C ASP A 591 33.09 -48.00 -3.15
N ALA A 592 32.26 -48.23 -4.18
CA ALA A 592 32.69 -48.69 -5.52
C ALA A 592 31.50 -49.00 -6.45
N ASP A 593 31.44 -48.26 -7.57
CA ASP A 593 31.43 -48.72 -8.98
C ASP A 593 30.56 -49.92 -9.42
N ALA A 594 29.72 -49.70 -10.44
CA ALA A 594 29.48 -50.66 -11.54
C ALA A 594 28.69 -50.04 -12.71
N SER A 595 29.34 -50.08 -13.86
CA SER A 595 28.95 -49.83 -15.25
C SER A 595 27.78 -50.66 -15.80
N GLU A 596 27.15 -50.20 -16.90
CA GLU A 596 27.13 -50.96 -18.18
C GLU A 596 26.64 -50.11 -19.38
N ASP A 597 27.38 -50.29 -20.49
CA ASP A 597 27.25 -49.72 -21.83
C ASP A 597 26.03 -50.24 -22.62
N VAL A 598 25.53 -49.45 -23.59
CA VAL A 598 25.20 -49.94 -24.94
C VAL A 598 25.53 -48.86 -25.99
N VAL A 599 26.40 -49.23 -26.93
CA VAL A 599 26.75 -48.54 -28.18
C VAL A 599 25.94 -49.11 -29.35
N GLU A 600 25.58 -48.29 -30.33
CA GLU A 600 25.68 -48.64 -31.76
C GLU A 600 25.64 -47.41 -32.67
N ASP A 601 26.67 -47.32 -33.53
CA ASP A 601 26.90 -46.36 -34.62
C ASP A 601 26.00 -46.65 -35.86
N VAL A 602 25.88 -45.68 -36.78
CA VAL A 602 26.40 -45.76 -38.18
C VAL A 602 26.01 -44.50 -38.98
N ALA A 603 27.01 -43.99 -39.70
CA ALA A 603 27.09 -42.76 -40.51
C ALA A 603 26.41 -42.79 -41.90
N GLY A 604 26.27 -41.61 -42.54
CA GLY A 604 26.18 -41.50 -44.01
C GLY A 604 25.62 -40.19 -44.63
N GLU A 605 26.52 -39.21 -44.84
CA GLU A 605 26.68 -38.26 -45.99
C GLU A 605 25.53 -37.42 -46.63
N SER A 606 25.70 -36.09 -46.52
CA SER A 606 25.78 -35.03 -47.58
C SER A 606 24.65 -34.76 -48.60
N SER A 607 24.06 -33.54 -48.56
CA SER A 607 24.19 -32.50 -49.63
C SER A 607 23.40 -31.20 -49.37
N GLU A 608 24.11 -30.07 -49.44
CA GLU A 608 23.79 -28.69 -49.83
C GLU A 608 22.35 -28.10 -49.77
N GLY A 609 22.25 -26.95 -49.08
CA GLY A 609 21.68 -25.72 -49.66
C GLY A 609 20.43 -25.14 -48.99
N GLY A 610 20.59 -24.03 -48.25
CA GLY A 610 19.48 -23.15 -47.87
C GLY A 610 19.73 -22.33 -46.62
N GLU A 611 20.04 -21.04 -46.79
CA GLU A 611 20.15 -20.04 -45.71
C GLU A 611 18.85 -19.90 -44.93
N THR A 612 18.93 -19.82 -43.60
CA THR A 612 17.99 -19.06 -42.74
C THR A 612 18.62 -18.91 -41.35
N GLU A 613 18.65 -17.69 -40.85
CA GLU A 613 19.06 -17.34 -39.49
C GLU A 613 18.11 -17.95 -38.46
N ALA A 614 18.67 -18.50 -37.38
CA ALA A 614 17.95 -18.76 -36.13
C ALA A 614 18.95 -18.78 -34.96
N ASP A 615 18.70 -17.88 -34.01
CA ASP A 615 19.29 -17.79 -32.69
C ASP A 615 19.11 -19.10 -31.91
N ASP A 616 20.22 -19.68 -31.44
CA ASP A 616 20.20 -20.74 -30.42
C ASP A 616 20.75 -20.13 -29.12
N ASN A 617 19.84 -19.90 -28.17
CA ASN A 617 20.10 -19.27 -26.89
C ASN A 617 20.83 -20.26 -25.97
N SER A 618 22.14 -20.39 -26.13
CA SER A 618 22.98 -21.10 -25.17
C SER A 618 23.23 -20.18 -23.98
N ASP A 619 22.70 -20.51 -22.80
CA ASP A 619 22.96 -19.78 -21.57
C ASP A 619 24.49 -19.69 -21.34
N THR A 620 25.01 -18.48 -21.48
CA THR A 620 26.40 -18.12 -21.19
C THR A 620 26.41 -17.16 -20.00
N ARG A 621 27.49 -17.22 -19.22
CA ARG A 621 27.72 -16.30 -18.10
C ARG A 621 29.10 -15.66 -18.23
N ASP A 622 29.16 -14.36 -17.97
CA ASP A 622 30.41 -13.63 -18.05
C ASP A 622 31.16 -13.68 -16.72
N CYS A 623 32.47 -13.93 -16.79
CA CYS A 623 33.32 -13.95 -15.61
C CYS A 623 33.42 -12.53 -15.02
N PRO A 624 33.03 -12.30 -13.75
CA PRO A 624 33.09 -10.96 -13.15
C PRO A 624 34.53 -10.44 -12.97
N ALA A 625 35.53 -11.33 -12.99
CA ALA A 625 36.94 -10.94 -12.84
C ALA A 625 37.61 -10.52 -14.15
N CYS A 626 37.20 -11.05 -15.31
CA CYS A 626 37.88 -10.79 -16.58
C CYS A 626 36.96 -10.58 -17.80
N GLY A 627 35.63 -10.63 -17.62
CA GLY A 627 34.64 -10.42 -18.67
C GLY A 627 34.56 -11.52 -19.72
N THR A 628 35.21 -12.66 -19.52
CA THR A 628 35.15 -13.77 -20.47
C THR A 628 33.84 -14.54 -20.35
N SER A 629 33.13 -14.72 -21.46
CA SER A 629 31.93 -15.56 -21.52
C SER A 629 32.30 -17.04 -21.39
N ASN A 630 31.69 -17.69 -20.40
CA ASN A 630 31.84 -19.12 -20.13
C ASN A 630 30.47 -19.79 -20.26
N SER A 631 30.44 -21.11 -20.45
CA SER A 631 29.18 -21.87 -20.40
C SER A 631 28.51 -21.73 -19.02
N ALA A 632 27.18 -21.70 -18.97
CA ALA A 632 26.44 -21.62 -17.71
C ALA A 632 26.77 -22.76 -16.72
N SER A 633 27.19 -23.92 -17.23
CA SER A 633 27.56 -25.10 -16.43
C SER A 633 29.03 -25.17 -15.99
N ALA A 634 29.87 -24.19 -16.32
CA ALA A 634 31.27 -24.23 -15.90
C ALA A 634 31.38 -24.20 -14.35
N GLY A 635 32.47 -24.70 -13.78
CA GLY A 635 32.78 -24.47 -12.34
C GLY A 635 33.73 -23.29 -12.12
N THR A 636 34.57 -23.03 -13.12
CA THR A 636 35.63 -22.01 -13.10
C THR A 636 35.77 -21.34 -14.45
N CYS A 637 36.27 -20.11 -14.47
CA CYS A 637 36.54 -19.35 -15.69
C CYS A 637 37.70 -19.97 -16.47
N ILE A 638 37.46 -20.26 -17.75
CA ILE A 638 38.45 -20.86 -18.65
C ILE A 638 39.71 -20.00 -18.82
N THR A 639 39.60 -18.69 -18.60
CA THR A 639 40.71 -17.75 -18.83
C THR A 639 41.48 -17.42 -17.55
N CYS A 640 40.80 -17.14 -16.44
CA CYS A 640 41.47 -16.66 -15.22
C CYS A 640 41.33 -17.59 -14.01
N GLY A 641 40.59 -18.70 -14.12
CA GLY A 641 40.40 -19.67 -13.05
C GLY A 641 39.44 -19.24 -11.93
N PHE A 642 38.74 -18.11 -12.09
CA PHE A 642 37.74 -17.63 -11.14
C PHE A 642 36.60 -18.65 -10.95
N ALA A 643 36.33 -19.08 -9.72
CA ALA A 643 35.19 -19.95 -9.41
C ALA A 643 33.89 -19.13 -9.39
N PHE A 644 32.94 -19.52 -10.22
CA PHE A 644 31.70 -18.78 -10.42
C PHE A 644 30.61 -19.06 -9.38
#